data_AF-A0A6I1GHU4-F1
#
_entry.id   AF-A0A6I1GHU4-F1
#
_cell.length_a   1.000
_cell.length_b   1.000
_cell.length_c   1.000
_cell.angle_alpha   90.00
_cell.angle_beta   90.00
_cell.angle_gamma   90.00
#
_symmetry.space_group_name_H-M   'P 1'
#
loop_
_entity.id
_entity.type
_entity.pdbx_description
1 polymer ?
#
loop_
_entity_poly.entity_id
_entity_poly.type
_entity_poly.pdbx_seq_one_letter_code
_entity_poly.pdbx_strand_id
1 'polypeptide(L)'
;MATPSALAADERVVLVGSLQDELGCEEHWDPTCEATELTTTDGSLYTGDFTVPAGSYELKVALGGGWDENYGAGGVLDGPNIPLVLEADARLRFTFDDATNVISFAPLDLPGDTTRADRAYALDSLREPLTRERFYFVMADRFANGDPGNDTGGLTGGPLETGFDPTHRGFYHGGDLKGLTERLDYIEDLGTTAIWLTPSFKNKPVQGGPGQESAGYHGYWVTDFTQIDPHLGTNEDMEALVDAAHERGMKVFFDIITNHTADVIDYREGPENGYRYISKETEPYRDAAGNEFDDRDYIGKPFPLMDPETSFPYTPFYPSPEDATVRVPEWLNDITMYHNRGDSVWAGESNTYGDFIGLDDLFTERPEVVEGMGEIYKAWVEFGIDGFRVDTVKHVNMEFWQQFVPDILGEADRVGNDDFFAFGEVYDGNPSYLSQFTTEGTLQATIDFGFQAKGVDFAKGADASDIADFFALDDWYTDPDSNAYQLPTFLGNHDMGRVAMFLQNADQDEAEHLARVKLANSLMFLTRGNPVTYYGDEQGFIGTGGDQLARQDMFASEVEIFNAEDVLGGPSGSMDRYDTSHGLYRHLADLAELREEHPALADGIQVTRYAADGPGLFVTSRYDHRAGVEYLVAINNSESAATATVDTWNKNEQFKPVHGTRSKAKSGKDQKVSLTVPALSASVWRSSSKTDRPAAGPEVSMTLEAGATVGGRAEITAEIPVNTPVDATFLYRPVGTGDWRVIGTDDHAPFRVFHDVRGLPKGSVLEYRVVAKDRQDRIDASGSWAVVGTPAPSGGSGNDPVEPPDAVSVPGTHNSEMGCTGPAPNNGDWEPGCELAQLALDDEDKIWKRTWTDIPAGQYGYKAAIDGTWDENYGLNAQPGGENILYETDGSGVSFYYDHATHWVTSDAEGPILTAPGSFQSELGCSGDWLADCMRPWLQDPDGDGTYTFTTSLIPAGTWEVKVAHGLSWDVNYGQGGVLDGANYEFTVPRDGATTTLTYDPETHVLTITSR
;
A
#
# COMPACT_ATOMS: atom_id res chain seq x y z
N MET A 1 -35.20 26.00 -20.94
CA MET A 1 -34.38 26.70 -19.93
C MET A 1 -34.12 28.11 -20.42
N ALA A 2 -34.23 29.10 -19.55
CA ALA A 2 -33.92 30.50 -19.87
C ALA A 2 -32.39 30.65 -19.88
N THR A 3 -31.87 31.37 -20.87
CA THR A 3 -30.45 31.76 -20.92
C THR A 3 -30.13 32.59 -19.67
N PRO A 4 -28.98 32.38 -18.97
CA PRO A 4 -28.59 33.26 -17.88
C PRO A 4 -28.46 34.68 -18.44
N SER A 5 -29.11 35.63 -17.78
CA SER A 5 -28.95 37.04 -18.10
C SER A 5 -27.62 37.49 -17.48
N ALA A 6 -26.68 37.96 -18.28
CA ALA A 6 -25.49 38.66 -17.76
C ALA A 6 -25.92 39.76 -16.78
N LEU A 7 -25.18 39.94 -15.68
CA LEU A 7 -25.40 41.00 -14.70
C LEU A 7 -25.53 42.37 -15.36
N ALA A 8 -26.32 43.25 -14.76
CA ALA A 8 -26.39 44.62 -15.23
C ALA A 8 -25.03 45.31 -15.02
N ALA A 9 -24.58 46.12 -15.99
CA ALA A 9 -23.25 46.74 -15.99
C ALA A 9 -22.90 47.66 -14.79
N ASP A 10 -23.83 47.89 -13.86
CA ASP A 10 -23.69 48.74 -12.67
C ASP A 10 -23.90 47.96 -11.34
N GLU A 11 -23.93 46.62 -11.40
CA GLU A 11 -24.17 45.76 -10.23
C GLU A 11 -22.88 45.56 -9.41
N ARG A 12 -22.93 45.85 -8.10
CA ARG A 12 -21.76 45.72 -7.21
C ARG A 12 -21.54 44.25 -6.87
N VAL A 13 -20.30 43.79 -7.04
CA VAL A 13 -19.85 42.44 -6.66
C VAL A 13 -18.84 42.60 -5.53
N VAL A 14 -19.18 42.13 -4.32
CA VAL A 14 -18.36 42.35 -3.12
C VAL A 14 -17.90 41.01 -2.55
N LEU A 15 -16.58 40.86 -2.38
CA LEU A 15 -16.00 39.76 -1.60
C LEU A 15 -16.34 40.00 -0.12
N VAL A 16 -17.07 39.07 0.49
CA VAL A 16 -17.54 39.14 1.86
C VAL A 16 -17.02 37.96 2.67
N GLY A 17 -16.74 38.16 3.95
CA GLY A 17 -16.21 37.10 4.79
C GLY A 17 -15.55 37.58 6.07
N SER A 18 -14.98 36.63 6.82
CA SER A 18 -14.21 36.93 8.04
C SER A 18 -12.86 37.61 7.78
N LEU A 19 -12.44 37.73 6.52
CA LEU A 19 -11.21 38.42 6.13
C LEU A 19 -11.37 39.93 5.87
N GLN A 20 -12.59 40.47 5.86
CA GLN A 20 -12.84 41.81 5.30
C GLN A 20 -12.19 42.96 6.07
N ASP A 21 -12.12 42.89 7.39
CA ASP A 21 -11.46 43.92 8.22
C ASP A 21 -9.94 43.94 8.00
N GLU A 22 -9.33 42.77 7.80
CA GLU A 22 -7.93 42.64 7.38
C GLU A 22 -7.69 43.25 5.98
N LEU A 23 -8.73 43.31 5.14
CA LEU A 23 -8.71 43.93 3.81
C LEU A 23 -9.14 45.40 3.80
N GLY A 24 -9.41 46.00 4.96
CA GLY A 24 -9.70 47.42 5.12
C GLY A 24 -11.19 47.79 5.26
N CYS A 25 -12.08 46.83 5.49
CA CYS A 25 -13.47 47.08 5.91
C CYS A 25 -13.56 47.38 7.42
N GLU A 26 -14.69 47.95 7.88
CA GLU A 26 -14.90 48.22 9.31
C GLU A 26 -15.39 46.99 10.10
N GLU A 27 -16.12 46.08 9.45
CA GLU A 27 -16.73 44.88 10.05
C GLU A 27 -16.58 43.67 9.09
N HIS A 28 -16.67 42.45 9.63
CA HIS A 28 -16.76 41.23 8.81
C HIS A 28 -18.15 41.07 8.19
N TRP A 29 -18.25 40.34 7.08
CA TRP A 29 -19.51 40.00 6.42
C TRP A 29 -20.36 41.24 6.04
N ASP A 30 -19.71 42.32 5.60
CA ASP A 30 -20.35 43.56 5.14
C ASP A 30 -20.47 43.56 3.60
N PRO A 31 -21.67 43.34 3.02
CA PRO A 31 -21.89 43.35 1.58
C PRO A 31 -21.82 44.77 0.97
N THR A 32 -21.67 45.81 1.80
CA THR A 32 -21.58 47.20 1.33
C THR A 32 -20.15 47.71 1.21
N CYS A 33 -19.16 46.96 1.73
CA CYS A 33 -17.77 47.40 1.83
C CYS A 33 -17.15 47.71 0.45
N GLU A 34 -16.70 48.95 0.26
CA GLU A 34 -16.01 49.38 -0.97
C GLU A 34 -14.58 48.83 -1.06
N ALA A 35 -13.94 48.49 0.06
CA ALA A 35 -12.56 48.02 0.06
C ALA A 35 -12.41 46.63 -0.57
N THR A 36 -13.44 45.79 -0.53
CA THR A 36 -13.45 44.43 -1.08
C THR A 36 -14.35 44.27 -2.31
N GLU A 37 -14.72 45.38 -2.96
CA GLU A 37 -15.47 45.35 -4.21
C GLU A 37 -14.59 44.85 -5.37
N LEU A 38 -15.09 43.84 -6.08
CA LEU A 38 -14.43 43.24 -7.24
C LEU A 38 -14.76 44.04 -8.51
N THR A 39 -13.81 44.11 -9.43
CA THR A 39 -13.92 44.94 -10.64
C THR A 39 -13.88 44.09 -11.91
N THR A 40 -14.72 44.41 -12.91
CA THR A 40 -14.75 43.71 -14.20
C THR A 40 -14.08 44.52 -15.31
N THR A 41 -13.46 43.81 -16.28
CA THR A 41 -12.90 44.40 -17.51
C THR A 41 -13.56 43.93 -18.80
N ASP A 42 -14.28 42.81 -18.77
CA ASP A 42 -14.90 42.14 -19.93
C ASP A 42 -16.41 41.91 -19.77
N GLY A 43 -16.97 42.18 -18.58
CA GLY A 43 -18.40 42.10 -18.28
C GLY A 43 -18.87 40.74 -17.75
N SER A 44 -18.00 39.73 -17.63
CA SER A 44 -18.35 38.40 -17.09
C SER A 44 -17.47 37.96 -15.93
N LEU A 45 -16.22 38.43 -15.85
CA LEU A 45 -15.31 38.12 -14.73
C LEU A 45 -15.07 39.36 -13.88
N TYR A 46 -15.24 39.24 -12.57
CA TYR A 46 -14.96 40.29 -11.58
C TYR A 46 -13.77 39.88 -10.72
N THR A 47 -12.75 40.75 -10.62
CA THR A 47 -11.49 40.43 -9.97
C THR A 47 -11.04 41.48 -8.95
N GLY A 48 -10.30 41.03 -7.93
CA GLY A 48 -9.66 41.88 -6.93
C GLY A 48 -8.41 41.23 -6.36
N ASP A 49 -7.32 42.00 -6.27
CA ASP A 49 -6.03 41.55 -5.75
C ASP A 49 -5.83 42.08 -4.32
N PHE A 50 -5.61 41.18 -3.37
CA PHE A 50 -5.48 41.51 -1.95
C PHE A 50 -4.24 40.87 -1.34
N THR A 51 -3.65 41.52 -0.34
CA THR A 51 -2.68 40.86 0.56
C THR A 51 -3.46 40.38 1.76
N VAL A 52 -3.62 39.07 1.90
CA VAL A 52 -4.37 38.43 2.96
C VAL A 52 -3.38 37.99 4.04
N PRO A 53 -3.51 38.45 5.30
CA PRO A 53 -2.63 38.02 6.39
C PRO A 53 -2.78 36.53 6.72
N ALA A 54 -1.78 35.95 7.38
CA ALA A 54 -1.88 34.60 7.94
C ALA A 54 -3.14 34.45 8.83
N GLY A 55 -3.89 33.37 8.66
CA GLY A 55 -5.12 33.13 9.39
C GLY A 55 -6.04 32.09 8.75
N SER A 56 -7.16 31.82 9.42
CA SER A 56 -8.24 30.96 8.91
C SER A 56 -9.46 31.82 8.68
N TYR A 57 -9.96 31.80 7.44
CA TYR A 57 -11.03 32.66 6.98
C TYR A 57 -12.14 31.86 6.31
N GLU A 58 -13.31 32.46 6.28
CA GLU A 58 -14.47 32.00 5.52
C GLU A 58 -14.94 33.14 4.61
N LEU A 59 -15.27 32.82 3.36
CA LEU A 59 -15.65 33.83 2.36
C LEU A 59 -16.79 33.40 1.44
N LYS A 60 -17.42 34.41 0.84
CA LYS A 60 -18.47 34.34 -0.18
C LYS A 60 -18.40 35.59 -1.07
N VAL A 61 -19.29 35.66 -2.05
CA VAL A 61 -19.57 36.87 -2.82
C VAL A 61 -21.01 37.33 -2.59
N ALA A 62 -21.22 38.63 -2.44
CA ALA A 62 -22.53 39.26 -2.33
C ALA A 62 -22.75 40.26 -3.46
N LEU A 63 -23.95 40.28 -4.02
CA LEU A 63 -24.34 41.16 -5.13
C LEU A 63 -25.31 42.26 -4.70
N GLY A 64 -25.28 43.37 -5.44
CA GLY A 64 -26.24 44.47 -5.29
C GLY A 64 -26.11 45.26 -3.97
N GLY A 65 -25.06 45.03 -3.18
CA GLY A 65 -24.82 45.71 -1.90
C GLY A 65 -25.70 45.20 -0.75
N GLY A 66 -26.20 43.98 -0.83
CA GLY A 66 -27.02 43.33 0.21
C GLY A 66 -26.84 41.81 0.21
N TRP A 67 -27.64 41.12 1.01
CA TRP A 67 -27.62 39.65 1.12
C TRP A 67 -28.70 38.95 0.28
N ASP A 68 -29.53 39.71 -0.44
CA ASP A 68 -30.63 39.18 -1.25
C ASP A 68 -30.13 38.23 -2.36
N GLU A 69 -28.89 38.41 -2.81
CA GLU A 69 -28.22 37.55 -3.77
C GLU A 69 -26.75 37.38 -3.37
N ASN A 70 -26.37 36.16 -3.02
CA ASN A 70 -25.01 35.82 -2.60
C ASN A 70 -24.68 34.37 -2.97
N TYR A 71 -23.42 34.13 -3.31
CA TYR A 71 -22.96 32.82 -3.75
C TYR A 71 -21.79 32.33 -2.89
N GLY A 72 -21.89 31.06 -2.50
CA GLY A 72 -20.88 30.36 -1.71
C GLY A 72 -20.17 29.27 -2.50
N ALA A 73 -19.76 28.21 -1.80
CA ALA A 73 -19.11 27.06 -2.41
C ALA A 73 -19.93 26.50 -3.58
N GLY A 74 -19.26 26.18 -4.69
CA GLY A 74 -19.88 25.66 -5.91
C GLY A 74 -20.76 26.66 -6.68
N GLY A 75 -20.72 27.96 -6.33
CA GLY A 75 -21.60 28.96 -6.95
C GLY A 75 -23.07 28.82 -6.56
N VAL A 76 -23.33 28.16 -5.42
CA VAL A 76 -24.69 27.94 -4.92
C VAL A 76 -25.23 29.20 -4.26
N LEU A 77 -26.43 29.62 -4.65
CA LEU A 77 -27.16 30.73 -4.03
C LEU A 77 -27.42 30.40 -2.56
N ASP A 78 -27.05 31.31 -1.65
CA ASP A 78 -27.06 31.07 -0.19
C ASP A 78 -26.25 29.84 0.24
N GLY A 79 -25.29 29.40 -0.60
CA GLY A 79 -24.50 28.17 -0.41
C GLY A 79 -23.57 28.23 0.81
N PRO A 80 -22.81 27.15 1.09
CA PRO A 80 -21.84 27.14 2.19
C PRO A 80 -20.73 28.19 2.02
N ASN A 81 -20.10 28.61 3.12
CA ASN A 81 -18.92 29.47 3.06
C ASN A 81 -17.71 28.69 2.49
N ILE A 82 -16.80 29.39 1.81
CA ILE A 82 -15.57 28.81 1.27
C ILE A 82 -14.45 29.00 2.30
N PRO A 83 -13.80 27.93 2.79
CA PRO A 83 -12.69 28.05 3.71
C PRO A 83 -11.42 28.51 2.99
N LEU A 84 -10.63 29.36 3.65
CA LEU A 84 -9.31 29.80 3.22
C LEU A 84 -8.37 29.80 4.43
N VAL A 85 -7.28 29.03 4.38
CA VAL A 85 -6.29 28.97 5.46
C VAL A 85 -4.92 29.31 4.90
N LEU A 86 -4.25 30.26 5.55
CA LEU A 86 -2.90 30.73 5.19
C LEU A 86 -2.00 30.68 6.42
N GLU A 87 -0.83 30.06 6.29
CA GLU A 87 0.20 30.05 7.35
C GLU A 87 1.06 31.33 7.37
N ALA A 88 1.08 32.08 6.26
CA ALA A 88 1.82 33.32 6.11
C ALA A 88 1.04 34.30 5.24
N ASP A 89 1.38 35.59 5.32
CA ASP A 89 0.79 36.62 4.48
C ASP A 89 0.99 36.28 2.99
N ALA A 90 -0.08 36.33 2.20
CA ALA A 90 -0.05 35.97 0.79
C ALA A 90 -0.83 36.97 -0.06
N ARG A 91 -0.34 37.24 -1.29
CA ARG A 91 -1.10 38.01 -2.28
C ARG A 91 -1.99 37.08 -3.09
N LEU A 92 -3.29 37.26 -2.97
CA LEU A 92 -4.31 36.47 -3.66
C LEU A 92 -5.13 37.34 -4.60
N ARG A 93 -5.46 36.80 -5.77
CA ARG A 93 -6.50 37.33 -6.65
C ARG A 93 -7.78 36.55 -6.43
N PHE A 94 -8.86 37.23 -6.09
CA PHE A 94 -10.20 36.66 -6.06
C PHE A 94 -10.88 36.94 -7.39
N THR A 95 -11.59 35.94 -7.93
CA THR A 95 -12.30 36.02 -9.21
C THR A 95 -13.70 35.45 -9.07
N PHE A 96 -14.71 36.29 -9.28
CA PHE A 96 -16.09 35.86 -9.42
C PHE A 96 -16.44 35.76 -10.91
N ASP A 97 -16.97 34.60 -11.32
CA ASP A 97 -17.50 34.37 -12.66
C ASP A 97 -19.03 34.43 -12.64
N ASP A 98 -19.57 35.46 -13.30
CA ASP A 98 -21.02 35.68 -13.41
C ASP A 98 -21.75 34.57 -14.19
N ALA A 99 -21.05 33.87 -15.09
CA ALA A 99 -21.68 32.80 -15.87
C ALA A 99 -21.96 31.56 -15.03
N THR A 100 -21.09 31.28 -14.06
CA THR A 100 -21.13 30.08 -13.22
C THR A 100 -21.50 30.37 -11.76
N ASN A 101 -21.53 31.64 -11.38
CA ASN A 101 -21.66 32.14 -10.01
C ASN A 101 -20.53 31.69 -9.06
N VAL A 102 -19.43 31.16 -9.60
CA VAL A 102 -18.33 30.64 -8.80
C VAL A 102 -17.39 31.77 -8.41
N ILE A 103 -17.10 31.88 -7.12
CA ILE A 103 -15.99 32.68 -6.59
C ILE A 103 -14.79 31.75 -6.35
N SER A 104 -13.65 32.10 -6.94
CA SER A 104 -12.37 31.40 -6.79
C SER A 104 -11.29 32.38 -6.32
N PHE A 105 -10.15 31.86 -5.87
CA PHE A 105 -8.97 32.66 -5.60
C PHE A 105 -7.72 31.99 -6.16
N ALA A 106 -6.68 32.77 -6.44
CA ALA A 106 -5.38 32.27 -6.91
C ALA A 106 -4.23 33.06 -6.30
N PRO A 107 -3.15 32.41 -5.83
CA PRO A 107 -1.94 33.09 -5.39
C PRO A 107 -1.22 33.77 -6.55
N LEU A 108 -0.72 34.99 -6.30
CA LEU A 108 -0.10 35.84 -7.33
C LEU A 108 1.43 35.74 -7.38
N ASP A 109 2.05 35.30 -6.29
CA ASP A 109 3.52 35.31 -6.12
C ASP A 109 4.12 33.88 -6.27
N LEU A 110 3.58 33.10 -7.21
CA LEU A 110 4.11 31.78 -7.55
C LEU A 110 5.41 31.89 -8.37
N PRO A 111 6.43 31.05 -8.10
CA PRO A 111 7.64 30.98 -8.90
C PRO A 111 7.33 30.38 -10.27
N GLY A 112 7.66 31.14 -11.32
CA GLY A 112 7.59 30.67 -12.70
C GLY A 112 8.78 29.77 -13.05
N ASP A 113 9.51 30.16 -14.10
CA ASP A 113 10.64 29.42 -14.67
C ASP A 113 11.69 28.94 -13.65
N THR A 114 12.44 27.90 -14.04
CA THR A 114 13.58 27.34 -13.31
C THR A 114 14.56 28.40 -12.80
N THR A 115 14.85 28.37 -11.51
CA THR A 115 15.71 29.31 -10.78
C THR A 115 17.01 28.63 -10.30
N ARG A 116 17.93 29.44 -9.75
CA ARG A 116 19.14 28.90 -9.10
C ARG A 116 18.84 28.21 -7.77
N ALA A 117 17.77 28.62 -7.07
CA ALA A 117 17.40 28.06 -5.77
C ALA A 117 16.97 26.60 -5.89
N ASP A 118 16.37 26.23 -7.02
CA ASP A 118 15.91 24.86 -7.31
C ASP A 118 17.04 23.82 -7.28
N ARG A 119 18.30 24.25 -7.50
CA ARG A 119 19.45 23.35 -7.39
C ARG A 119 19.64 22.74 -6.01
N ALA A 120 19.11 23.37 -4.96
CA ALA A 120 19.16 22.82 -3.61
C ALA A 120 18.24 21.59 -3.45
N TYR A 121 17.25 21.44 -4.33
CA TYR A 121 16.25 20.37 -4.31
C TYR A 121 16.39 19.41 -5.48
N ALA A 122 17.51 19.46 -6.21
CA ALA A 122 17.83 18.51 -7.26
C ALA A 122 18.46 17.26 -6.62
N LEU A 123 17.65 16.48 -5.92
CA LEU A 123 18.09 15.33 -5.12
C LEU A 123 18.25 14.07 -5.99
N ASP A 124 18.94 13.06 -5.46
CA ASP A 124 18.93 11.72 -6.06
C ASP A 124 17.77 10.93 -5.42
N SER A 125 17.16 10.00 -6.16
CA SER A 125 16.21 9.06 -5.53
C SER A 125 16.90 8.25 -4.42
N LEU A 126 16.17 7.96 -3.35
CA LEU A 126 16.70 7.34 -2.14
C LEU A 126 17.21 5.93 -2.42
N ARG A 127 18.51 5.71 -2.21
CA ARG A 127 19.20 4.41 -2.31
C ARG A 127 20.21 4.28 -1.17
N GLU A 128 19.69 4.12 0.05
CA GLU A 128 20.53 3.92 1.23
C GLU A 128 21.36 2.62 1.12
N PRO A 129 22.45 2.47 1.90
CA PRO A 129 23.35 1.31 1.81
C PRO A 129 22.65 -0.05 1.87
N LEU A 130 21.51 -0.14 2.55
CA LEU A 130 20.73 -1.36 2.81
C LEU A 130 19.76 -1.76 1.68
N THR A 131 19.90 -1.22 0.48
CA THR A 131 19.09 -1.60 -0.72
C THR A 131 19.69 -2.77 -1.52
N ARG A 132 20.75 -3.39 -0.99
CA ARG A 132 21.51 -4.45 -1.66
C ARG A 132 21.65 -5.73 -0.86
N GLU A 133 20.94 -5.83 0.26
CA GLU A 133 21.05 -6.96 1.16
C GLU A 133 20.44 -8.22 0.56
N ARG A 134 20.91 -9.36 1.04
CA ARG A 134 20.42 -10.71 0.73
C ARG A 134 20.24 -11.41 2.08
N PHE A 135 19.00 -11.54 2.50
CA PHE A 135 18.65 -12.06 3.81
C PHE A 135 18.55 -13.58 3.79
N TYR A 136 19.02 -14.21 4.87
CA TYR A 136 18.73 -15.60 5.21
C TYR A 136 17.89 -15.60 6.49
N PHE A 137 16.59 -15.88 6.35
CA PHE A 137 15.65 -15.93 7.47
C PHE A 137 15.65 -17.32 8.10
N VAL A 138 16.12 -17.40 9.35
CA VAL A 138 16.42 -18.66 10.03
C VAL A 138 15.81 -18.72 11.43
N MET A 139 15.25 -19.89 11.75
CA MET A 139 14.78 -20.25 13.08
C MET A 139 15.86 -21.08 13.77
N ALA A 140 16.46 -20.54 14.84
CA ALA A 140 17.60 -21.18 15.50
C ALA A 140 17.29 -22.62 15.97
N ASP A 141 16.13 -22.84 16.61
CA ASP A 141 15.68 -24.16 17.10
C ASP A 141 15.61 -25.24 16.02
N ARG A 142 15.40 -24.85 14.76
CA ARG A 142 15.24 -25.77 13.63
C ARG A 142 16.47 -25.86 12.74
N PHE A 143 17.51 -25.08 13.04
CA PHE A 143 18.65 -24.96 12.15
C PHE A 143 19.77 -25.93 12.44
N ALA A 144 20.37 -25.93 13.63
CA ALA A 144 21.45 -26.85 14.01
C ALA A 144 21.61 -26.90 15.53
N ASN A 145 21.74 -28.10 16.12
CA ASN A 145 22.01 -28.29 17.56
C ASN A 145 23.52 -28.37 17.81
N GLY A 146 24.11 -27.29 18.34
CA GLY A 146 25.53 -27.21 18.69
C GLY A 146 25.86 -27.62 20.13
N ASP A 147 24.91 -27.50 21.06
CA ASP A 147 25.09 -27.82 22.48
C ASP A 147 23.85 -28.49 23.09
N PRO A 148 23.75 -29.84 23.00
CA PRO A 148 22.63 -30.58 23.60
C PRO A 148 22.48 -30.43 25.12
N GLY A 149 23.42 -29.76 25.80
CA GLY A 149 23.31 -29.41 27.21
C GLY A 149 22.27 -28.33 27.50
N ASN A 150 21.86 -27.54 26.52
CA ASN A 150 20.86 -26.47 26.64
C ASN A 150 19.46 -26.87 26.16
N ASP A 151 19.28 -28.05 25.54
CA ASP A 151 18.02 -28.55 24.95
C ASP A 151 16.77 -28.37 25.84
N THR A 152 16.94 -28.37 27.16
CA THR A 152 15.84 -28.25 28.15
C THR A 152 15.74 -26.88 28.81
N GLY A 153 16.49 -25.88 28.32
CA GLY A 153 16.51 -24.52 28.86
C GLY A 153 16.99 -24.42 30.30
N GLY A 154 17.72 -25.44 30.78
CA GLY A 154 18.09 -25.59 32.19
C GLY A 154 16.92 -25.94 33.12
N LEU A 155 15.75 -26.26 32.58
CA LEU A 155 14.55 -26.68 33.30
C LEU A 155 14.59 -28.18 33.61
N THR A 156 13.76 -28.60 34.57
CA THR A 156 13.64 -30.02 34.95
C THR A 156 12.21 -30.48 34.81
N GLY A 157 11.98 -31.62 34.16
CA GLY A 157 10.64 -32.17 33.97
C GLY A 157 10.56 -33.00 32.70
N GLY A 158 9.35 -33.17 32.19
CA GLY A 158 9.07 -33.66 30.85
C GLY A 158 8.76 -32.52 29.87
N PRO A 159 8.27 -32.86 28.66
CA PRO A 159 8.01 -31.88 27.61
C PRO A 159 7.13 -30.71 28.02
N LEU A 160 6.08 -30.95 28.81
CA LEU A 160 5.16 -29.88 29.22
C LEU A 160 5.77 -28.91 30.25
N GLU A 161 6.86 -29.28 30.90
CA GLU A 161 7.58 -28.41 31.82
C GLU A 161 8.79 -27.74 31.16
N THR A 162 9.48 -28.45 30.26
CA THR A 162 10.71 -27.95 29.64
C THR A 162 10.48 -27.38 28.24
N GLY A 163 9.35 -27.65 27.58
CA GLY A 163 9.14 -27.29 26.17
C GLY A 163 9.91 -28.14 25.16
N PHE A 164 10.76 -29.07 25.60
CA PHE A 164 11.60 -29.89 24.72
C PHE A 164 10.98 -31.25 24.40
N ASP A 165 10.67 -31.48 23.12
CA ASP A 165 10.25 -32.76 22.57
C ASP A 165 10.59 -32.81 21.07
N PRO A 166 11.74 -33.39 20.67
CA PRO A 166 12.17 -33.41 19.27
C PRO A 166 11.24 -34.25 18.36
N THR A 167 10.30 -35.01 18.94
CA THR A 167 9.33 -35.80 18.18
C THR A 167 8.04 -35.03 17.85
N HIS A 168 7.86 -33.84 18.43
CA HIS A 168 6.64 -33.06 18.32
C HIS A 168 6.90 -31.68 17.70
N ARG A 169 6.38 -31.44 16.49
CA ARG A 169 6.58 -30.21 15.69
C ARG A 169 6.32 -28.87 16.38
N GLY A 170 5.51 -28.86 17.44
CA GLY A 170 5.18 -27.69 18.25
C GLY A 170 6.09 -27.47 19.46
N PHE A 171 7.19 -28.23 19.59
CA PHE A 171 8.09 -28.17 20.74
C PHE A 171 9.51 -27.80 20.29
N TYR A 172 10.39 -27.48 21.24
CA TYR A 172 11.81 -27.29 20.96
C TYR A 172 12.42 -28.61 20.49
N HIS A 173 13.26 -28.52 19.46
CA HIS A 173 14.01 -29.64 18.88
C HIS A 173 15.51 -29.58 19.17
N GLY A 174 15.99 -28.45 19.71
CA GLY A 174 17.34 -28.29 20.26
C GLY A 174 18.32 -27.55 19.35
N GLY A 175 17.86 -26.97 18.24
CA GLY A 175 18.72 -26.06 17.48
C GLY A 175 19.07 -24.81 18.30
N ASP A 176 20.27 -24.27 18.13
CA ASP A 176 20.80 -23.23 19.00
C ASP A 176 21.78 -22.28 18.29
N LEU A 177 22.18 -21.21 19.00
CA LEU A 177 23.06 -20.18 18.46
C LEU A 177 24.47 -20.70 18.16
N LYS A 178 24.95 -21.71 18.90
CA LYS A 178 26.25 -22.33 18.64
C LYS A 178 26.22 -23.13 17.35
N GLY A 179 25.18 -23.93 17.14
CA GLY A 179 24.97 -24.68 15.91
C GLY A 179 24.82 -23.75 14.71
N LEU A 180 24.09 -22.64 14.84
CA LEU A 180 24.04 -21.60 13.81
C LEU A 180 25.43 -21.00 13.53
N THR A 181 26.19 -20.65 14.57
CA THR A 181 27.56 -20.11 14.45
C THR A 181 28.48 -21.08 13.72
N GLU A 182 28.40 -22.38 14.01
CA GLU A 182 29.18 -23.44 13.35
C GLU A 182 28.82 -23.61 11.86
N ARG A 183 27.68 -23.08 11.43
CA ARG A 183 27.15 -23.17 10.07
C ARG A 183 27.20 -21.86 9.29
N LEU A 184 27.82 -20.81 9.82
CA LEU A 184 27.97 -19.53 9.09
C LEU A 184 28.66 -19.68 7.74
N ASP A 185 29.63 -20.59 7.59
CA ASP A 185 30.28 -20.85 6.30
C ASP A 185 29.27 -21.35 5.24
N TYR A 186 28.25 -22.12 5.63
CA TYR A 186 27.18 -22.55 4.73
C TYR A 186 26.29 -21.37 4.29
N ILE A 187 26.02 -20.43 5.19
CA ILE A 187 25.20 -19.25 4.90
C ILE A 187 25.98 -18.26 4.04
N GLU A 188 27.27 -18.06 4.33
CA GLU A 188 28.19 -17.22 3.57
C GLU A 188 28.41 -17.76 2.15
N ASP A 189 28.64 -19.07 1.99
CA ASP A 189 28.81 -19.70 0.67
C ASP A 189 27.55 -19.61 -0.22
N LEU A 190 26.37 -19.33 0.36
CA LEU A 190 25.14 -19.07 -0.39
C LEU A 190 25.11 -17.64 -0.97
N GLY A 191 26.02 -16.75 -0.53
CA GLY A 191 26.12 -15.35 -0.94
C GLY A 191 25.25 -14.40 -0.10
N THR A 192 24.81 -14.85 1.07
CA THR A 192 24.04 -14.08 2.06
C THR A 192 24.86 -12.91 2.61
N THR A 193 24.19 -11.78 2.90
CA THR A 193 24.80 -10.62 3.57
C THR A 193 24.09 -10.19 4.84
N ALA A 194 22.92 -10.74 5.12
CA ALA A 194 22.19 -10.48 6.36
C ALA A 194 21.52 -11.75 6.87
N ILE A 195 21.61 -12.03 8.16
CA ILE A 195 20.89 -13.10 8.84
C ILE A 195 19.73 -12.46 9.58
N TRP A 196 18.51 -12.93 9.33
CA TRP A 196 17.34 -12.57 10.13
C TRP A 196 16.98 -13.76 11.01
N LEU A 197 17.01 -13.55 12.33
CA LEU A 197 16.64 -14.54 13.33
C LEU A 197 15.21 -14.31 13.78
N THR A 198 14.42 -15.38 13.92
CA THR A 198 13.20 -15.37 14.74
C THR A 198 13.52 -14.86 16.16
N PRO A 199 12.53 -14.39 16.94
CA PRO A 199 12.83 -13.78 18.22
C PRO A 199 13.60 -14.75 19.11
N SER A 200 14.70 -14.28 19.68
CA SER A 200 15.64 -15.12 20.44
C SER A 200 15.58 -14.87 21.94
N PHE A 201 14.65 -14.03 22.40
CA PHE A 201 14.46 -13.69 23.81
C PHE A 201 13.91 -14.85 24.62
N LYS A 202 14.08 -14.84 25.93
CA LYS A 202 13.55 -15.91 26.78
C LYS A 202 12.02 -15.96 26.78
N ASN A 203 11.51 -17.14 26.44
CA ASN A 203 10.10 -17.42 26.26
C ASN A 203 9.47 -18.13 27.46
N LYS A 204 8.14 -18.09 27.51
CA LYS A 204 7.35 -19.04 28.30
C LYS A 204 7.53 -20.43 27.68
N PRO A 205 8.02 -21.44 28.42
CA PRO A 205 8.40 -22.72 27.83
C PRO A 205 7.24 -23.43 27.12
N VAL A 206 6.05 -23.44 27.73
CA VAL A 206 4.84 -24.07 27.21
C VAL A 206 3.61 -23.24 27.58
N GLN A 207 2.70 -23.04 26.62
CA GLN A 207 1.34 -22.53 26.86
C GLN A 207 0.33 -23.20 25.92
N GLY A 208 -0.95 -22.87 26.10
CA GLY A 208 -2.08 -23.47 25.38
C GLY A 208 -3.00 -24.28 26.29
N GLY A 209 -4.27 -24.35 25.92
CA GLY A 209 -5.27 -25.12 26.65
C GLY A 209 -5.05 -26.65 26.55
N PRO A 210 -5.76 -27.46 27.36
CA PRO A 210 -5.60 -28.91 27.35
C PRO A 210 -5.81 -29.54 25.96
N GLY A 211 -4.78 -30.20 25.44
CA GLY A 211 -4.75 -30.79 24.10
C GLY A 211 -4.38 -29.83 22.97
N GLN A 212 -3.99 -28.59 23.30
CA GLN A 212 -3.49 -27.56 22.38
C GLN A 212 -2.12 -27.04 22.85
N GLU A 213 -1.46 -27.73 23.79
CA GLU A 213 -0.18 -27.30 24.33
C GLU A 213 0.91 -27.26 23.25
N SER A 214 1.65 -26.16 23.21
CA SER A 214 2.81 -25.95 22.33
C SER A 214 3.90 -25.22 23.13
N ALA A 215 5.14 -25.28 22.66
CA ALA A 215 6.29 -24.64 23.29
C ALA A 215 6.66 -23.33 22.61
N GLY A 216 7.36 -22.44 23.34
CA GLY A 216 7.84 -21.14 22.86
C GLY A 216 9.02 -21.19 21.88
N TYR A 217 9.22 -22.31 21.17
CA TYR A 217 10.37 -22.55 20.29
C TYR A 217 10.52 -21.52 19.16
N HIS A 218 9.41 -20.89 18.78
CA HIS A 218 9.35 -19.88 17.72
C HIS A 218 9.75 -18.47 18.20
N GLY A 219 9.79 -18.20 19.51
CA GLY A 219 10.32 -16.95 20.07
C GLY A 219 9.28 -15.89 20.51
N TYR A 220 8.05 -15.99 20.03
CA TYR A 220 7.00 -14.95 20.20
C TYR A 220 6.28 -14.90 21.56
N TRP A 221 6.60 -15.76 22.52
CA TRP A 221 6.00 -15.77 23.87
C TRP A 221 6.97 -15.25 24.91
N VAL A 222 7.44 -14.02 24.72
CA VAL A 222 8.53 -13.46 25.52
C VAL A 222 8.10 -13.26 26.97
N THR A 223 8.95 -13.72 27.88
CA THR A 223 8.88 -13.43 29.32
C THR A 223 10.06 -12.60 29.79
N ASP A 224 11.23 -12.66 29.14
CA ASP A 224 12.34 -11.78 29.49
C ASP A 224 13.00 -11.23 28.23
N PHE A 225 12.77 -9.95 27.99
CA PHE A 225 13.27 -9.21 26.83
C PHE A 225 14.76 -8.83 26.95
N THR A 226 15.41 -9.12 28.07
CA THR A 226 16.80 -8.68 28.36
C THR A 226 17.83 -9.79 28.20
N GLN A 227 17.38 -11.02 27.94
CA GLN A 227 18.26 -12.17 27.73
C GLN A 227 17.79 -13.09 26.61
N ILE A 228 18.75 -13.79 26.03
CA ILE A 228 18.52 -14.89 25.09
C ILE A 228 17.84 -16.06 25.80
N ASP A 229 16.98 -16.77 25.08
CA ASP A 229 16.33 -17.97 25.58
C ASP A 229 17.36 -19.04 25.97
N PRO A 230 17.31 -19.58 27.20
CA PRO A 230 18.23 -20.62 27.64
C PRO A 230 18.21 -21.91 26.80
N HIS A 231 17.17 -22.17 26.01
CA HIS A 231 17.15 -23.26 25.03
C HIS A 231 18.05 -22.98 23.82
N LEU A 232 18.23 -21.70 23.45
CA LEU A 232 19.02 -21.27 22.31
C LEU A 232 20.46 -20.91 22.68
N GLY A 233 20.73 -20.58 23.96
CA GLY A 233 22.07 -20.27 24.44
C GLY A 233 22.09 -19.15 25.49
N THR A 234 23.12 -18.31 25.41
CA THR A 234 23.35 -17.18 26.32
C THR A 234 23.52 -15.88 25.55
N ASN A 235 23.49 -14.72 26.23
CA ASN A 235 23.85 -13.44 25.61
C ASN A 235 25.28 -13.49 25.06
N GLU A 236 26.21 -14.15 25.75
CA GLU A 236 27.58 -14.33 25.24
C GLU A 236 27.65 -15.18 23.97
N ASP A 237 26.78 -16.19 23.82
CA ASP A 237 26.70 -16.97 22.57
C ASP A 237 26.14 -16.12 21.42
N MET A 238 25.21 -15.19 21.72
CA MET A 238 24.72 -14.23 20.73
C MET A 238 25.78 -13.20 20.33
N GLU A 239 26.53 -12.65 21.28
CA GLU A 239 27.67 -11.76 20.98
C GLU A 239 28.67 -12.47 20.08
N ALA A 240 28.97 -13.74 20.37
CA ALA A 240 29.86 -14.56 19.54
C ALA A 240 29.32 -14.81 18.12
N LEU A 241 27.99 -15.00 17.96
CA LEU A 241 27.35 -15.14 16.66
C LEU A 241 27.45 -13.83 15.86
N VAL A 242 27.13 -12.70 16.48
CA VAL A 242 27.21 -11.36 15.88
C VAL A 242 28.64 -11.07 15.42
N ASP A 243 29.62 -11.23 16.31
CA ASP A 243 31.04 -11.06 15.98
C ASP A 243 31.46 -11.95 14.80
N ALA A 244 31.06 -13.22 14.81
CA ALA A 244 31.41 -14.16 13.75
C ALA A 244 30.73 -13.83 12.41
N ALA A 245 29.51 -13.31 12.41
CA ALA A 245 28.82 -12.82 11.22
C ALA A 245 29.49 -11.55 10.68
N HIS A 246 29.80 -10.58 11.54
CA HIS A 246 30.51 -9.35 11.18
C HIS A 246 31.89 -9.60 10.60
N GLU A 247 32.64 -10.58 11.12
CA GLU A 247 33.93 -11.02 10.56
C GLU A 247 33.82 -11.50 9.11
N ARG A 248 32.64 -11.96 8.69
CA ARG A 248 32.29 -12.39 7.33
C ARG A 248 31.60 -11.31 6.50
N GLY A 249 31.40 -10.12 7.06
CA GLY A 249 30.65 -9.02 6.42
C GLY A 249 29.16 -9.28 6.33
N MET A 250 28.61 -10.17 7.17
CA MET A 250 27.18 -10.40 7.28
C MET A 250 26.60 -9.63 8.48
N LYS A 251 25.44 -9.00 8.27
CA LYS A 251 24.65 -8.36 9.32
C LYS A 251 23.79 -9.38 10.08
N VAL A 252 23.39 -9.06 11.30
CA VAL A 252 22.46 -9.85 12.13
C VAL A 252 21.27 -9.00 12.54
N PHE A 253 20.08 -9.49 12.21
CA PHE A 253 18.79 -8.85 12.46
C PHE A 253 17.99 -9.66 13.48
N PHE A 254 17.38 -8.94 14.42
CA PHE A 254 16.46 -9.53 15.38
C PHE A 254 15.03 -9.32 14.94
N ASP A 255 14.25 -10.37 15.02
CA ASP A 255 12.82 -10.23 15.14
C ASP A 255 12.46 -9.72 16.55
N ILE A 256 11.66 -8.66 16.61
CA ILE A 256 11.27 -7.98 17.85
C ILE A 256 9.75 -7.88 17.97
N ILE A 257 9.25 -7.92 19.21
CA ILE A 257 7.81 -7.92 19.52
C ILE A 257 7.49 -6.69 20.35
N THR A 258 6.67 -5.79 19.81
CA THR A 258 6.20 -4.60 20.54
C THR A 258 4.74 -4.70 20.96
N ASN A 259 3.98 -5.57 20.30
CA ASN A 259 2.55 -5.74 20.50
C ASN A 259 2.20 -6.47 21.81
N HIS A 260 2.86 -7.60 22.08
CA HIS A 260 2.42 -8.52 23.14
C HIS A 260 3.57 -9.14 23.92
N THR A 261 3.20 -9.87 24.97
CA THR A 261 4.09 -10.76 25.72
C THR A 261 3.51 -12.18 25.77
N ALA A 262 4.15 -13.12 26.49
CA ALA A 262 3.53 -14.41 26.76
C ALA A 262 2.15 -14.27 27.44
N ASP A 263 1.24 -15.19 27.14
CA ASP A 263 -0.07 -15.35 27.78
C ASP A 263 0.13 -15.76 29.25
N VAL A 264 0.03 -14.80 30.18
CA VAL A 264 0.07 -15.04 31.63
C VAL A 264 -1.01 -14.27 32.40
N ILE A 265 -1.92 -13.57 31.71
CA ILE A 265 -3.08 -12.86 32.27
C ILE A 265 -4.35 -13.61 31.87
N ASP A 266 -5.30 -13.76 32.79
CA ASP A 266 -6.63 -14.34 32.51
C ASP A 266 -7.73 -13.39 33.01
N TYR A 267 -8.95 -13.57 32.52
CA TYR A 267 -10.10 -12.70 32.79
C TYR A 267 -11.16 -13.43 33.61
N ARG A 268 -11.65 -12.80 34.69
CA ARG A 268 -12.68 -13.44 35.55
C ARG A 268 -13.96 -13.77 34.77
N GLU A 269 -14.32 -12.90 33.82
CA GLU A 269 -15.50 -13.02 32.97
C GLU A 269 -15.19 -13.74 31.64
N GLY A 270 -13.92 -14.03 31.36
CA GLY A 270 -13.45 -14.70 30.12
C GLY A 270 -14.16 -16.02 29.84
N PRO A 271 -14.18 -16.98 30.80
CA PRO A 271 -14.84 -18.27 30.60
C PRO A 271 -16.36 -18.20 30.32
N GLU A 272 -17.04 -17.15 30.79
CA GLU A 272 -18.48 -16.97 30.55
C GLU A 272 -18.77 -16.32 29.19
N ASN A 273 -17.87 -15.44 28.73
CA ASN A 273 -18.03 -14.66 27.50
C ASN A 273 -17.22 -15.21 26.32
N GLY A 274 -16.46 -16.28 26.52
CA GLY A 274 -15.60 -16.89 25.51
C GLY A 274 -14.48 -15.96 25.06
N TYR A 275 -13.95 -15.14 25.98
CA TYR A 275 -12.84 -14.21 25.73
C TYR A 275 -13.05 -13.18 24.60
N ARG A 276 -14.28 -13.02 24.09
CA ARG A 276 -14.59 -12.09 23.00
C ARG A 276 -14.13 -10.66 23.29
N TYR A 277 -13.65 -9.97 22.25
CA TYR A 277 -13.40 -8.53 22.29
C TYR A 277 -14.62 -7.73 22.78
N ILE A 278 -14.38 -6.72 23.62
CA ILE A 278 -15.39 -5.73 24.05
C ILE A 278 -14.98 -4.35 23.53
N SER A 279 -15.84 -3.70 22.74
CA SER A 279 -15.54 -2.38 22.13
C SER A 279 -15.54 -1.22 23.14
N LYS A 280 -14.79 -0.15 22.87
CA LYS A 280 -14.75 1.07 23.70
C LYS A 280 -16.11 1.77 23.77
N GLU A 281 -16.91 1.62 22.71
CA GLU A 281 -18.31 2.08 22.71
C GLU A 281 -19.16 1.30 23.72
N THR A 282 -18.94 -0.01 23.85
CA THR A 282 -19.70 -0.87 24.79
C THR A 282 -19.26 -0.63 26.22
N GLU A 283 -17.95 -0.66 26.48
CA GLU A 283 -17.35 -0.44 27.79
C GLU A 283 -16.11 0.47 27.65
N PRO A 284 -16.24 1.78 27.88
CA PRO A 284 -15.10 2.71 27.84
C PRO A 284 -14.14 2.47 29.01
N TYR A 285 -12.88 2.87 28.83
CA TYR A 285 -11.91 2.84 29.94
C TYR A 285 -12.33 3.81 31.05
N ARG A 286 -11.98 3.45 32.29
CA ARG A 286 -12.19 4.29 33.47
C ARG A 286 -10.88 4.54 34.20
N ASP A 287 -10.70 5.73 34.74
CA ASP A 287 -9.62 5.95 35.70
C ASP A 287 -9.90 5.19 37.02
N ALA A 288 -8.91 5.12 37.91
CA ALA A 288 -9.03 4.46 39.21
C ALA A 288 -10.07 5.12 40.15
N ALA A 289 -10.61 6.30 39.80
CA ALA A 289 -11.71 6.94 40.50
C ALA A 289 -13.08 6.63 39.86
N GLY A 290 -13.12 5.89 38.75
CA GLY A 290 -14.29 5.45 38.01
C GLY A 290 -14.77 6.42 36.93
N ASN A 291 -14.01 7.47 36.60
CA ASN A 291 -14.37 8.42 35.55
C ASN A 291 -13.98 7.86 34.17
N GLU A 292 -14.90 7.93 33.22
CA GLU A 292 -14.66 7.51 31.84
C GLU A 292 -13.69 8.45 31.14
N PHE A 293 -12.82 7.88 30.30
CA PHE A 293 -11.92 8.65 29.44
C PHE A 293 -11.64 7.89 28.13
N ASP A 294 -11.24 8.63 27.09
CA ASP A 294 -10.67 8.05 25.88
C ASP A 294 -9.16 8.09 26.00
N ASP A 295 -8.52 6.94 25.86
CA ASP A 295 -7.08 6.73 25.91
C ASP A 295 -6.33 7.54 24.85
N ARG A 296 -6.93 7.75 23.67
CA ARG A 296 -6.33 8.53 22.58
C ARG A 296 -6.13 10.00 22.95
N ASP A 297 -6.93 10.53 23.87
CA ASP A 297 -6.76 11.90 24.38
C ASP A 297 -5.46 12.08 25.18
N TYR A 298 -4.80 10.98 25.59
CA TYR A 298 -3.63 10.95 26.46
C TYR A 298 -2.33 10.52 25.75
N ILE A 299 -2.35 10.30 24.43
CA ILE A 299 -1.12 10.05 23.65
C ILE A 299 -0.13 11.21 23.89
N GLY A 300 1.10 10.86 24.28
CA GLY A 300 2.16 11.82 24.62
C GLY A 300 1.89 12.69 25.86
N LYS A 301 0.91 12.34 26.70
CA LYS A 301 0.54 13.07 27.93
C LYS A 301 0.54 12.11 29.14
N PRO A 302 0.63 12.62 30.38
CA PRO A 302 0.50 11.76 31.56
C PRO A 302 -0.82 10.98 31.53
N PHE A 303 -0.72 9.65 31.52
CA PHE A 303 -1.88 8.76 31.43
C PHE A 303 -2.68 8.74 32.75
N PRO A 304 -4.02 8.56 32.73
CA PRO A 304 -4.81 8.41 33.95
C PRO A 304 -4.34 7.22 34.79
N LEU A 305 -4.44 7.35 36.12
CA LEU A 305 -4.14 6.23 37.01
C LEU A 305 -5.17 5.12 36.78
N MET A 306 -4.70 3.90 36.51
CA MET A 306 -5.54 2.73 36.25
C MET A 306 -5.63 1.82 37.48
N ASP A 307 -6.72 1.06 37.59
CA ASP A 307 -6.94 0.04 38.61
C ASP A 307 -7.60 -1.20 37.98
N PRO A 308 -7.06 -2.41 38.18
CA PRO A 308 -7.52 -3.61 37.47
C PRO A 308 -8.96 -4.03 37.81
N GLU A 309 -9.52 -3.59 38.94
CA GLU A 309 -10.89 -3.94 39.32
C GLU A 309 -11.93 -2.95 38.78
N THR A 310 -11.50 -1.81 38.22
CA THR A 310 -12.41 -0.71 37.82
C THR A 310 -12.16 -0.14 36.43
N SER A 311 -10.94 -0.22 35.91
CA SER A 311 -10.54 0.50 34.69
C SER A 311 -10.86 -0.19 33.38
N PHE A 312 -11.09 -1.51 33.38
CA PHE A 312 -11.14 -2.34 32.19
C PHE A 312 -12.51 -3.03 32.00
N PRO A 313 -12.86 -3.46 30.77
CA PRO A 313 -14.07 -4.24 30.51
C PRO A 313 -14.07 -5.63 31.17
N TYR A 314 -12.90 -6.25 31.25
CA TYR A 314 -12.67 -7.47 32.00
C TYR A 314 -12.00 -7.15 33.33
N THR A 315 -12.17 -8.03 34.33
CA THR A 315 -11.35 -8.01 35.55
C THR A 315 -10.13 -8.92 35.35
N PRO A 316 -8.95 -8.39 34.97
CA PRO A 316 -7.77 -9.21 34.73
C PRO A 316 -7.14 -9.72 36.03
N PHE A 317 -6.55 -10.91 35.99
CA PHE A 317 -5.81 -11.50 37.10
C PHE A 317 -4.71 -12.45 36.62
N TYR A 318 -3.69 -12.67 37.46
CA TYR A 318 -2.67 -13.69 37.20
C TYR A 318 -3.13 -15.07 37.69
N PRO A 319 -3.13 -16.12 36.85
CA PRO A 319 -3.54 -17.48 37.24
C PRO A 319 -2.70 -18.08 38.37
N SER A 320 -1.41 -17.71 38.45
CA SER A 320 -0.50 -18.15 39.50
C SER A 320 0.35 -17.00 40.09
N PRO A 321 0.95 -17.19 41.28
CA PRO A 321 1.91 -16.22 41.83
C PRO A 321 3.19 -16.07 41.01
N GLU A 322 3.54 -17.06 40.18
CA GLU A 322 4.73 -17.03 39.33
C GLU A 322 4.49 -16.09 38.13
N ASP A 323 3.34 -16.22 37.48
CA ASP A 323 2.88 -15.38 36.37
C ASP A 323 2.94 -13.88 36.72
N ALA A 324 2.63 -13.52 37.97
CA ALA A 324 2.67 -12.13 38.46
C ALA A 324 4.08 -11.50 38.56
N THR A 325 5.14 -12.27 38.31
CA THR A 325 6.53 -11.80 38.45
C THR A 325 7.47 -12.30 37.36
N VAL A 326 6.95 -13.04 36.37
CA VAL A 326 7.77 -13.76 35.39
C VAL A 326 8.38 -12.82 34.35
N ARG A 327 7.77 -11.64 34.13
CA ARG A 327 8.17 -10.74 33.05
C ARG A 327 9.34 -9.85 33.41
N VAL A 328 10.25 -9.62 32.47
CA VAL A 328 11.41 -8.73 32.62
C VAL A 328 11.53 -7.85 31.38
N PRO A 329 11.60 -6.51 31.54
CA PRO A 329 11.74 -5.75 32.79
C PRO A 329 10.53 -5.73 33.73
N GLU A 330 10.75 -5.36 35.01
CA GLU A 330 9.75 -5.47 36.09
C GLU A 330 8.41 -4.79 35.78
N TRP A 331 8.43 -3.68 35.03
CA TRP A 331 7.22 -2.90 34.70
C TRP A 331 6.20 -3.70 33.88
N LEU A 332 6.62 -4.70 33.12
CA LEU A 332 5.73 -5.60 32.36
C LEU A 332 4.85 -6.49 33.26
N ASN A 333 5.16 -6.60 34.56
CA ASN A 333 4.32 -7.32 35.52
C ASN A 333 3.19 -6.45 36.11
N ASP A 334 3.07 -5.18 35.69
CA ASP A 334 1.89 -4.40 36.01
C ASP A 334 0.77 -4.73 35.02
N ILE A 335 -0.25 -5.44 35.51
CA ILE A 335 -1.40 -5.90 34.72
C ILE A 335 -2.17 -4.76 34.05
N THR A 336 -1.99 -3.52 34.51
CA THR A 336 -2.62 -2.33 33.92
C THR A 336 -1.90 -1.82 32.68
N MET A 337 -0.75 -2.40 32.32
CA MET A 337 0.00 -2.09 31.09
C MET A 337 -0.52 -2.84 29.88
N TYR A 338 -1.66 -3.54 30.00
CA TYR A 338 -2.28 -4.35 28.96
C TYR A 338 -3.70 -3.85 28.68
N HIS A 339 -4.19 -4.05 27.46
CA HIS A 339 -5.51 -3.57 27.05
C HIS A 339 -6.65 -4.26 27.82
N ASN A 340 -6.51 -5.54 28.15
CA ASN A 340 -7.46 -6.33 28.93
C ASN A 340 -8.90 -6.27 28.35
N ARG A 341 -9.03 -6.39 27.01
CA ARG A 341 -10.31 -6.28 26.29
C ARG A 341 -10.78 -7.57 25.64
N GLY A 342 -10.03 -8.66 25.76
CA GLY A 342 -10.32 -9.94 25.12
C GLY A 342 -9.74 -10.07 23.72
N ASP A 343 -9.92 -11.25 23.13
CA ASP A 343 -9.35 -11.67 21.85
C ASP A 343 -9.84 -10.82 20.69
N SER A 344 -8.89 -10.37 19.86
CA SER A 344 -9.18 -9.62 18.64
C SER A 344 -10.13 -10.38 17.71
N VAL A 345 -11.04 -9.63 17.08
CA VAL A 345 -11.88 -10.12 15.98
C VAL A 345 -11.31 -9.75 14.61
N TRP A 346 -10.06 -9.27 14.56
CA TRP A 346 -9.31 -8.92 13.35
C TRP A 346 -9.93 -7.78 12.51
N ALA A 347 -10.77 -6.94 13.14
CA ALA A 347 -11.49 -5.88 12.45
C ALA A 347 -11.68 -4.64 13.34
N GLY A 348 -11.81 -3.47 12.71
CA GLY A 348 -12.02 -2.19 13.40
C GLY A 348 -10.98 -1.94 14.50
N GLU A 349 -11.42 -1.38 15.63
CA GLU A 349 -10.54 -1.11 16.77
C GLU A 349 -9.99 -2.39 17.42
N SER A 350 -10.60 -3.58 17.26
CA SER A 350 -10.02 -4.78 17.88
C SER A 350 -8.65 -5.14 17.30
N ASN A 351 -8.34 -4.68 16.09
CA ASN A 351 -7.04 -4.93 15.46
C ASN A 351 -5.88 -4.40 16.29
N THR A 352 -6.06 -3.30 17.03
CA THR A 352 -4.99 -2.66 17.81
C THR A 352 -5.20 -2.69 19.33
N TYR A 353 -6.32 -3.25 19.79
CA TYR A 353 -6.72 -3.23 21.20
C TYR A 353 -7.09 -4.62 21.76
N GLY A 354 -7.13 -5.64 20.90
CA GLY A 354 -7.57 -6.99 21.27
C GLY A 354 -6.41 -7.96 21.30
N ASP A 355 -6.50 -8.98 22.15
CA ASP A 355 -5.43 -9.97 22.34
C ASP A 355 -5.14 -10.73 21.04
N PHE A 356 -3.87 -10.76 20.64
CA PHE A 356 -3.41 -11.41 19.42
C PHE A 356 -3.35 -12.93 19.63
N ILE A 357 -4.44 -13.64 19.31
CA ILE A 357 -4.58 -15.10 19.54
C ILE A 357 -4.37 -15.43 21.04
N GLY A 358 -4.94 -14.61 21.92
CA GLY A 358 -4.85 -14.76 23.37
C GLY A 358 -3.52 -14.34 23.99
N LEU A 359 -2.61 -13.72 23.22
CA LEU A 359 -1.38 -13.15 23.77
C LEU A 359 -1.67 -11.81 24.45
N ASP A 360 -1.03 -11.59 25.59
CA ASP A 360 -1.29 -10.43 26.44
C ASP A 360 -0.83 -9.14 25.75
N ASP A 361 -1.81 -8.36 25.29
CA ASP A 361 -1.66 -7.21 24.40
C ASP A 361 -1.30 -5.93 25.16
N LEU A 362 -0.13 -5.36 24.86
CA LEU A 362 0.41 -4.19 25.53
C LEU A 362 -0.40 -2.94 25.18
N PHE A 363 -0.65 -2.12 26.19
CA PHE A 363 -1.46 -0.91 26.07
C PHE A 363 -0.63 0.24 25.46
N THR A 364 -0.47 0.22 24.14
CA THR A 364 0.53 1.01 23.39
C THR A 364 0.22 2.50 23.29
N GLU A 365 -0.99 2.95 23.61
CA GLU A 365 -1.30 4.39 23.78
C GLU A 365 -0.68 4.99 25.04
N ARG A 366 -0.18 4.16 25.98
CA ARG A 366 0.44 4.61 27.22
C ARG A 366 1.90 5.03 26.99
N PRO A 367 2.32 6.25 27.38
CA PRO A 367 3.72 6.67 27.28
C PRO A 367 4.68 5.73 28.02
N GLU A 368 4.27 5.13 29.14
CA GLU A 368 5.10 4.19 29.88
C GLU A 368 5.45 2.93 29.08
N VAL A 369 4.51 2.46 28.24
CA VAL A 369 4.71 1.29 27.36
C VAL A 369 5.61 1.69 26.19
N VAL A 370 5.35 2.82 25.53
CA VAL A 370 6.18 3.34 24.43
C VAL A 370 7.63 3.52 24.87
N GLU A 371 7.85 4.23 25.98
CA GLU A 371 9.18 4.46 26.55
C GLU A 371 9.83 3.14 27.00
N GLY A 372 9.08 2.28 27.70
CA GLY A 372 9.59 1.00 28.21
C GLY A 372 10.06 0.06 27.10
N MET A 373 9.28 -0.08 26.03
CA MET A 373 9.66 -0.87 24.85
C MET A 373 10.82 -0.22 24.09
N GLY A 374 10.83 1.11 23.98
CA GLY A 374 11.97 1.85 23.43
C GLY A 374 13.28 1.53 24.16
N GLU A 375 13.30 1.61 25.50
CA GLU A 375 14.51 1.33 26.29
C GLU A 375 14.96 -0.14 26.19
N ILE A 376 14.03 -1.10 26.12
CA ILE A 376 14.35 -2.51 25.88
C ILE A 376 15.14 -2.66 24.56
N TYR A 377 14.63 -2.09 23.47
CA TYR A 377 15.23 -2.30 22.16
C TYR A 377 16.46 -1.43 21.89
N LYS A 378 16.55 -0.24 22.50
CA LYS A 378 17.80 0.55 22.54
C LYS A 378 18.95 -0.26 23.15
N ALA A 379 18.70 -1.06 24.18
CA ALA A 379 19.74 -1.92 24.77
C ALA A 379 20.25 -2.99 23.78
N TRP A 380 19.41 -3.50 22.88
CA TRP A 380 19.83 -4.44 21.83
C TRP A 380 20.53 -3.74 20.65
N VAL A 381 20.21 -2.48 20.37
CA VAL A 381 21.03 -1.64 19.49
C VAL A 381 22.43 -1.47 20.08
N GLU A 382 22.54 -1.12 21.37
CA GLU A 382 23.83 -1.02 22.07
C GLU A 382 24.60 -2.35 22.13
N PHE A 383 23.88 -3.49 22.11
CA PHE A 383 24.45 -4.83 22.09
C PHE A 383 25.22 -5.12 20.78
N GLY A 384 24.89 -4.43 19.68
CA GLY A 384 25.56 -4.59 18.38
C GLY A 384 24.74 -5.29 17.30
N ILE A 385 23.41 -5.37 17.47
CA ILE A 385 22.49 -5.85 16.43
C ILE A 385 22.43 -4.82 15.29
N ASP A 386 22.34 -5.29 14.04
CA ASP A 386 22.38 -4.45 12.84
C ASP A 386 21.00 -3.99 12.36
N GLY A 387 19.94 -4.54 12.93
CA GLY A 387 18.59 -4.16 12.54
C GLY A 387 17.50 -4.97 13.20
N PHE A 388 16.27 -4.52 12.99
CA PHE A 388 15.08 -5.16 13.51
C PHE A 388 14.11 -5.54 12.39
N ARG A 389 13.59 -6.77 12.43
CA ARG A 389 12.28 -7.08 11.88
C ARG A 389 11.27 -6.89 13.00
N VAL A 390 10.25 -6.07 12.78
CA VAL A 390 9.23 -5.77 13.79
C VAL A 390 8.00 -6.62 13.55
N ASP A 391 7.63 -7.42 14.53
CA ASP A 391 6.44 -8.27 14.53
C ASP A 391 5.15 -7.46 14.61
N THR A 392 4.09 -7.98 13.98
CA THR A 392 2.70 -7.56 14.20
C THR A 392 2.43 -6.05 14.06
N VAL A 393 3.11 -5.36 13.13
CA VAL A 393 3.04 -3.88 13.02
C VAL A 393 1.63 -3.35 12.84
N LYS A 394 0.77 -4.09 12.10
CA LYS A 394 -0.65 -3.77 11.88
C LYS A 394 -1.50 -3.75 13.16
N HIS A 395 -1.00 -4.34 14.24
CA HIS A 395 -1.72 -4.52 15.51
C HIS A 395 -1.33 -3.50 16.59
N VAL A 396 -0.47 -2.54 16.25
CA VAL A 396 -0.07 -1.46 17.14
C VAL A 396 -0.52 -0.12 16.55
N ASN A 397 -0.95 0.80 17.40
CA ASN A 397 -1.42 2.12 16.95
C ASN A 397 -0.32 2.93 16.24
N MET A 398 -0.70 3.75 15.26
CA MET A 398 0.26 4.48 14.41
C MET A 398 1.17 5.43 15.21
N GLU A 399 0.63 6.05 16.26
CA GLU A 399 1.36 7.01 17.09
C GLU A 399 2.50 6.35 17.90
N PHE A 400 2.45 5.04 18.15
CA PHE A 400 3.58 4.30 18.71
C PHE A 400 4.77 4.33 17.75
N TRP A 401 4.54 4.05 16.46
CA TRP A 401 5.59 3.98 15.43
C TRP A 401 6.26 5.33 15.20
N GLN A 402 5.47 6.41 15.21
CA GLN A 402 5.93 7.80 15.11
C GLN A 402 6.92 8.23 16.19
N GLN A 403 6.99 7.50 17.31
CA GLN A 403 7.97 7.72 18.36
C GLN A 403 9.03 6.61 18.41
N PHE A 404 8.61 5.35 18.38
CA PHE A 404 9.49 4.20 18.58
C PHE A 404 10.60 4.12 17.52
N VAL A 405 10.26 4.21 16.23
CA VAL A 405 11.26 4.04 15.16
C VAL A 405 12.29 5.17 15.16
N PRO A 406 11.91 6.46 15.22
CA PRO A 406 12.88 7.54 15.31
C PRO A 406 13.79 7.44 16.54
N ASP A 407 13.27 6.96 17.68
CA ASP A 407 14.05 6.74 18.89
C ASP A 407 15.10 5.62 18.73
N ILE A 408 14.74 4.54 18.04
CA ILE A 408 15.66 3.43 17.73
C ILE A 408 16.74 3.87 16.73
N LEU A 409 16.36 4.56 15.66
CA LEU A 409 17.32 5.08 14.68
C LEU A 409 18.25 6.13 15.29
N GLY A 410 17.71 7.01 16.14
CA GLY A 410 18.51 7.97 16.89
C GLY A 410 19.49 7.31 17.86
N GLU A 411 19.14 6.14 18.42
CA GLU A 411 20.04 5.34 19.24
C GLU A 411 21.13 4.66 18.40
N ALA A 412 20.77 4.12 17.23
CA ALA A 412 21.74 3.56 16.27
C ALA A 412 22.77 4.61 15.86
N ASP A 413 22.32 5.83 15.50
CA ASP A 413 23.18 6.98 15.23
C ASP A 413 24.09 7.31 16.42
N ARG A 414 23.55 7.25 17.65
CA ARG A 414 24.30 7.54 18.89
C ARG A 414 25.44 6.55 19.13
N VAL A 415 25.23 5.27 18.84
CA VAL A 415 26.26 4.22 18.96
C VAL A 415 27.15 4.13 17.72
N GLY A 416 26.81 4.86 16.64
CA GLY A 416 27.59 4.94 15.41
C GLY A 416 27.34 3.78 14.44
N ASN A 417 26.11 3.23 14.46
CA ASN A 417 25.65 2.27 13.48
C ASN A 417 24.83 2.98 12.39
N ASP A 418 25.53 3.53 11.39
CA ASP A 418 24.92 4.23 10.24
C ASP A 418 24.17 3.27 9.28
N ASP A 419 24.33 1.95 9.46
CA ASP A 419 23.73 0.90 8.63
C ASP A 419 22.59 0.16 9.38
N PHE A 420 22.04 0.75 10.45
CA PHE A 420 20.91 0.14 11.16
C PHE A 420 19.63 0.19 10.33
N PHE A 421 18.93 -0.93 10.25
CA PHE A 421 17.71 -1.05 9.45
C PHE A 421 16.56 -1.67 10.22
N ALA A 422 15.39 -1.03 10.21
CA ALA A 422 14.17 -1.55 10.78
C ALA A 422 13.08 -1.74 9.72
N PHE A 423 12.50 -2.94 9.65
CA PHE A 423 11.38 -3.23 8.76
C PHE A 423 10.26 -3.98 9.46
N GLY A 424 9.01 -3.63 9.14
CA GLY A 424 7.83 -4.18 9.80
C GLY A 424 7.14 -5.31 9.05
N GLU A 425 6.52 -6.24 9.77
CA GLU A 425 5.51 -7.14 9.21
C GLU A 425 4.12 -6.50 9.25
N VAL A 426 3.56 -6.29 8.06
CA VAL A 426 2.15 -5.92 7.87
C VAL A 426 1.57 -6.92 6.88
N TYR A 427 0.76 -7.87 7.36
CA TYR A 427 0.15 -8.89 6.49
C TYR A 427 -0.96 -8.26 5.64
N ASP A 428 -0.57 -7.70 4.50
CA ASP A 428 -1.43 -7.06 3.51
C ASP A 428 -0.72 -6.98 2.16
N GLY A 429 -1.44 -7.09 1.04
CA GLY A 429 -0.85 -7.05 -0.30
C GLY A 429 -0.81 -5.66 -0.94
N ASN A 430 -1.52 -4.67 -0.38
CA ASN A 430 -1.78 -3.38 -1.02
C ASN A 430 -0.69 -2.34 -0.71
N PRO A 431 0.11 -1.88 -1.70
CA PRO A 431 1.15 -0.86 -1.50
C PRO A 431 0.65 0.46 -0.90
N SER A 432 -0.57 0.89 -1.20
CA SER A 432 -1.15 2.12 -0.65
C SER A 432 -1.40 2.02 0.85
N TYR A 433 -1.81 0.85 1.33
CA TYR A 433 -2.00 0.59 2.75
C TYR A 433 -0.66 0.37 3.47
N LEU A 434 0.18 -0.52 2.93
CA LEU A 434 1.50 -0.85 3.49
C LEU A 434 2.39 0.39 3.66
N SER A 435 2.42 1.27 2.65
CA SER A 435 3.25 2.49 2.70
C SER A 435 2.83 3.50 3.77
N GLN A 436 1.66 3.37 4.41
CA GLN A 436 1.30 4.23 5.55
C GLN A 436 2.24 4.01 6.74
N PHE A 437 2.75 2.79 6.90
CA PHE A 437 3.68 2.46 7.97
C PHE A 437 5.09 3.00 7.71
N THR A 438 5.50 3.13 6.45
CA THR A 438 6.79 3.73 6.11
C THR A 438 6.73 5.26 6.07
N THR A 439 5.62 5.82 5.60
CA THR A 439 5.40 7.26 5.51
C THR A 439 4.95 7.85 6.85
N GLU A 440 3.69 7.66 7.23
CA GLU A 440 3.12 8.18 8.48
C GLU A 440 3.75 7.54 9.72
N GLY A 441 4.06 6.24 9.66
CA GLY A 441 4.66 5.48 10.75
C GLY A 441 6.19 5.56 10.83
N THR A 442 6.86 6.14 9.84
CA THR A 442 8.33 6.35 9.79
C THR A 442 9.18 5.08 9.83
N LEU A 443 8.61 3.89 9.58
CA LEU A 443 9.39 2.67 9.37
C LEU A 443 10.24 2.80 8.09
N GLN A 444 11.47 2.30 8.10
CA GLN A 444 12.30 2.36 6.88
C GLN A 444 11.79 1.42 5.77
N ALA A 445 11.05 0.36 6.13
CA ALA A 445 10.40 -0.56 5.20
C ALA A 445 9.30 -1.41 5.86
N THR A 446 8.49 -2.05 5.02
CA THR A 446 7.67 -3.22 5.39
C THR A 446 8.12 -4.44 4.59
N ILE A 447 7.84 -5.65 5.08
CA ILE A 447 8.02 -6.87 4.29
C ILE A 447 7.05 -6.84 3.09
N ASP A 448 7.51 -7.21 1.90
CA ASP A 448 6.77 -7.05 0.64
C ASP A 448 5.83 -8.24 0.36
N PHE A 449 4.70 -8.30 1.08
CA PHE A 449 3.64 -9.30 0.85
C PHE A 449 2.99 -9.17 -0.52
N GLY A 450 2.90 -7.96 -1.08
CA GLY A 450 2.46 -7.75 -2.46
C GLY A 450 3.37 -8.47 -3.45
N PHE A 451 4.70 -8.36 -3.30
CA PHE A 451 5.64 -9.12 -4.11
C PHE A 451 5.51 -10.63 -3.87
N GLN A 452 5.31 -11.08 -2.64
CA GLN A 452 5.15 -12.50 -2.34
C GLN A 452 3.98 -13.09 -3.14
N ALA A 453 2.81 -12.46 -3.09
CA ALA A 453 1.61 -12.92 -3.80
C ALA A 453 1.84 -12.91 -5.32
N LYS A 454 2.22 -11.76 -5.87
CA LYS A 454 2.37 -11.58 -7.32
C LYS A 454 3.56 -12.36 -7.89
N GLY A 455 4.63 -12.52 -7.13
CA GLY A 455 5.81 -13.28 -7.54
C GLY A 455 5.54 -14.79 -7.60
N VAL A 456 4.78 -15.32 -6.63
CA VAL A 456 4.31 -16.71 -6.65
C VAL A 456 3.35 -16.94 -7.82
N ASP A 457 2.37 -16.06 -8.02
CA ASP A 457 1.40 -16.20 -9.12
C ASP A 457 2.04 -16.06 -10.49
N PHE A 458 2.98 -15.12 -10.66
CA PHE A 458 3.80 -15.03 -11.86
C PHE A 458 4.52 -16.37 -12.13
N ALA A 459 5.11 -17.01 -11.12
CA ALA A 459 5.78 -18.30 -11.29
C ALA A 459 4.82 -19.50 -11.52
N LYS A 460 3.55 -19.41 -11.10
CA LYS A 460 2.48 -20.33 -11.52
C LYS A 460 2.09 -20.16 -12.99
N GLY A 461 2.44 -19.04 -13.60
CA GLY A 461 2.10 -18.71 -14.99
C GLY A 461 0.89 -17.80 -15.10
N ALA A 462 0.65 -16.93 -14.10
CA ALA A 462 -0.30 -15.82 -14.21
C ALA A 462 0.09 -14.83 -15.32
N ASP A 463 -0.77 -13.84 -15.52
CA ASP A 463 -0.50 -12.77 -16.48
C ASP A 463 0.81 -12.05 -16.13
N ALA A 464 1.62 -11.75 -17.14
CA ALA A 464 2.83 -10.96 -16.92
C ALA A 464 2.51 -9.47 -16.69
N SER A 465 1.30 -8.99 -17.05
CA SER A 465 0.85 -7.65 -16.70
C SER A 465 0.63 -7.49 -15.20
N ASP A 466 0.10 -8.49 -14.49
CA ASP A 466 -0.20 -8.40 -13.06
C ASP A 466 1.03 -8.00 -12.21
N ILE A 467 2.19 -8.60 -12.51
CA ILE A 467 3.45 -8.26 -11.82
C ILE A 467 3.99 -6.89 -12.26
N ALA A 468 3.72 -6.47 -13.49
CA ALA A 468 4.09 -5.14 -13.99
C ALA A 468 3.27 -4.03 -13.33
N ASP A 469 1.96 -4.26 -13.17
CA ASP A 469 1.03 -3.33 -12.52
C ASP A 469 1.37 -3.20 -11.03
N PHE A 470 1.70 -4.31 -10.37
CA PHE A 470 2.23 -4.29 -9.01
C PHE A 470 3.47 -3.40 -8.87
N PHE A 471 4.48 -3.56 -9.73
CA PHE A 471 5.68 -2.72 -9.68
C PHE A 471 5.40 -1.25 -10.03
N ALA A 472 4.34 -0.94 -10.78
CA ALA A 472 3.94 0.43 -11.05
C ALA A 472 3.40 1.15 -9.80
N LEU A 473 3.05 0.42 -8.74
CA LEU A 473 2.59 0.96 -7.47
C LEU A 473 3.74 1.30 -6.49
N ASP A 474 4.99 1.08 -6.88
CA ASP A 474 6.17 1.33 -6.02
C ASP A 474 6.25 2.79 -5.52
N ASP A 475 5.68 3.75 -6.26
CA ASP A 475 5.70 5.17 -5.90
C ASP A 475 4.92 5.51 -4.62
N TRP A 476 4.05 4.61 -4.14
CA TRP A 476 3.40 4.74 -2.84
C TRP A 476 4.40 4.78 -1.69
N TYR A 477 5.57 4.15 -1.87
CA TYR A 477 6.68 4.16 -0.94
C TYR A 477 7.70 5.28 -1.23
N THR A 478 7.51 6.12 -2.25
CA THR A 478 8.48 7.16 -2.60
C THR A 478 8.26 8.40 -1.73
N ASP A 479 9.04 8.51 -0.65
CA ASP A 479 9.03 9.66 0.25
C ASP A 479 10.49 10.15 0.54
N PRO A 480 10.76 11.05 1.51
CA PRO A 480 12.12 11.52 1.79
C PRO A 480 13.07 10.46 2.40
N ASP A 481 12.56 9.43 3.05
CA ASP A 481 13.28 8.52 3.95
C ASP A 481 12.92 7.02 3.80
N SER A 482 12.00 6.70 2.89
CA SER A 482 11.61 5.35 2.48
C SER A 482 11.49 5.23 0.96
N ASN A 483 11.67 4.00 0.48
CA ASN A 483 11.58 3.65 -0.94
C ASN A 483 11.35 2.15 -1.14
N ALA A 484 10.61 1.77 -2.21
CA ALA A 484 10.32 0.36 -2.52
C ALA A 484 11.56 -0.55 -2.66
N TYR A 485 12.74 0.03 -2.89
CA TYR A 485 14.00 -0.69 -3.03
C TYR A 485 14.58 -1.17 -1.69
N GLN A 486 14.11 -0.63 -0.57
CA GLN A 486 14.47 -1.09 0.79
C GLN A 486 13.64 -2.31 1.23
N LEU A 487 12.49 -2.56 0.60
CA LEU A 487 11.56 -3.61 1.00
C LEU A 487 12.20 -5.01 0.92
N PRO A 488 12.15 -5.81 1.99
CA PRO A 488 12.48 -7.22 1.94
C PRO A 488 11.47 -8.00 1.10
N THR A 489 11.91 -8.55 -0.02
CA THR A 489 11.10 -9.39 -0.91
C THR A 489 11.26 -10.86 -0.55
N PHE A 490 10.16 -11.61 -0.52
CA PHE A 490 10.17 -13.02 -0.12
C PHE A 490 9.15 -13.82 -0.92
N LEU A 491 9.24 -15.15 -0.88
CA LEU A 491 8.35 -16.06 -1.62
C LEU A 491 7.61 -17.04 -0.71
N GLY A 492 8.10 -17.22 0.51
CA GLY A 492 7.54 -18.04 1.57
C GLY A 492 8.22 -17.73 2.89
N ASN A 493 7.59 -18.07 4.01
CA ASN A 493 8.09 -17.77 5.34
C ASN A 493 7.55 -18.78 6.38
N HIS A 494 7.77 -18.48 7.64
CA HIS A 494 7.39 -19.30 8.78
C HIS A 494 5.89 -19.40 9.10
N ASP A 495 5.05 -18.58 8.48
CA ASP A 495 3.60 -18.53 8.77
C ASP A 495 2.77 -19.04 7.61
N MET A 496 3.08 -18.58 6.39
CA MET A 496 2.30 -18.90 5.20
C MET A 496 2.65 -20.28 4.62
N GLY A 497 3.90 -20.70 4.78
CA GLY A 497 4.47 -21.87 4.11
C GLY A 497 5.55 -21.52 3.11
N ARG A 498 6.07 -22.54 2.44
CA ARG A 498 7.27 -22.44 1.59
C ARG A 498 6.93 -22.15 0.14
N VAL A 499 7.85 -21.52 -0.59
CA VAL A 499 7.66 -21.25 -2.03
C VAL A 499 7.36 -22.52 -2.83
N ALA A 500 8.04 -23.63 -2.52
CA ALA A 500 7.82 -24.89 -3.21
C ALA A 500 6.43 -25.48 -2.91
N MET A 501 5.84 -25.22 -1.74
CA MET A 501 4.45 -25.57 -1.44
C MET A 501 3.49 -24.83 -2.38
N PHE A 502 3.63 -23.50 -2.46
CA PHE A 502 2.72 -22.67 -3.24
C PHE A 502 2.78 -22.93 -4.74
N LEU A 503 3.93 -23.38 -5.24
CA LEU A 503 4.15 -23.72 -6.64
C LEU A 503 3.88 -25.20 -6.94
N GLN A 504 3.41 -25.99 -5.97
CA GLN A 504 3.06 -27.38 -6.20
C GLN A 504 1.72 -27.49 -6.95
N ASN A 505 1.70 -28.29 -8.02
CA ASN A 505 0.50 -28.60 -8.79
C ASN A 505 0.41 -30.12 -9.03
N ALA A 506 -0.80 -30.68 -9.06
CA ALA A 506 -1.05 -32.11 -9.26
C ALA A 506 -0.65 -32.61 -10.65
N ASP A 507 -0.65 -31.73 -11.66
CA ASP A 507 -0.42 -32.09 -13.06
C ASP A 507 1.04 -31.90 -13.54
N GLN A 508 1.90 -31.28 -12.72
CA GLN A 508 3.29 -31.00 -13.08
C GLN A 508 4.23 -32.15 -12.66
N ASP A 509 5.33 -32.34 -13.41
CA ASP A 509 6.41 -33.21 -12.96
C ASP A 509 7.44 -32.47 -12.08
N GLU A 510 8.33 -33.21 -11.43
CA GLU A 510 9.34 -32.64 -10.53
C GLU A 510 10.27 -31.64 -11.26
N ALA A 511 10.54 -31.85 -12.54
CA ALA A 511 11.43 -30.97 -13.30
C ALA A 511 10.77 -29.62 -13.59
N GLU A 512 9.48 -29.62 -13.89
CA GLU A 512 8.68 -28.40 -14.02
C GLU A 512 8.54 -27.67 -12.68
N HIS A 513 8.23 -28.39 -11.59
CA HIS A 513 8.14 -27.81 -10.24
C HIS A 513 9.44 -27.12 -9.84
N LEU A 514 10.58 -27.80 -10.06
CA LEU A 514 11.91 -27.25 -9.82
C LEU A 514 12.19 -26.03 -10.71
N ALA A 515 11.75 -26.04 -11.97
CA ALA A 515 11.92 -24.89 -12.87
C ALA A 515 11.11 -23.67 -12.39
N ARG A 516 9.87 -23.87 -11.92
CA ARG A 516 9.02 -22.80 -11.36
C ARG A 516 9.61 -22.20 -10.08
N VAL A 517 10.12 -23.03 -9.15
CA VAL A 517 10.80 -22.53 -7.95
C VAL A 517 12.06 -21.72 -8.32
N LYS A 518 12.86 -22.19 -9.28
CA LYS A 518 14.01 -21.41 -9.79
C LYS A 518 13.60 -20.12 -10.48
N LEU A 519 12.49 -20.13 -11.22
CA LEU A 519 11.93 -18.95 -11.86
C LEU A 519 11.52 -17.90 -10.82
N ALA A 520 10.80 -18.30 -9.78
CA ALA A 520 10.39 -17.42 -8.68
C ALA A 520 11.61 -16.79 -7.99
N ASN A 521 12.62 -17.59 -7.64
CA ASN A 521 13.89 -17.09 -7.09
C ASN A 521 14.61 -16.14 -8.06
N SER A 522 14.56 -16.42 -9.37
CA SER A 522 15.17 -15.53 -10.38
C SER A 522 14.43 -14.20 -10.49
N LEU A 523 13.10 -14.18 -10.35
CA LEU A 523 12.32 -12.95 -10.27
C LEU A 523 12.77 -12.11 -9.07
N MET A 524 12.72 -12.69 -7.86
CA MET A 524 13.07 -12.02 -6.61
C MET A 524 14.49 -11.43 -6.61
N PHE A 525 15.48 -12.16 -7.15
CA PHE A 525 16.87 -11.69 -7.18
C PHE A 525 17.20 -10.72 -8.33
N LEU A 526 16.38 -10.65 -9.38
CA LEU A 526 16.67 -9.82 -10.57
C LEU A 526 15.81 -8.55 -10.66
N THR A 527 14.81 -8.39 -9.80
CA THR A 527 14.02 -7.16 -9.61
C THR A 527 14.47 -6.37 -8.38
N ARG A 528 13.83 -5.21 -8.12
CA ARG A 528 14.13 -4.35 -6.97
C ARG A 528 13.79 -5.01 -5.63
N GLY A 529 14.39 -4.49 -4.55
CA GLY A 529 14.19 -4.97 -3.18
C GLY A 529 15.33 -5.87 -2.69
N ASN A 530 15.19 -6.29 -1.44
CA ASN A 530 16.15 -7.12 -0.71
C ASN A 530 15.65 -8.57 -0.63
N PRO A 531 16.17 -9.52 -1.44
CA PRO A 531 15.69 -10.90 -1.44
C PRO A 531 15.91 -11.60 -0.09
N VAL A 532 14.87 -12.25 0.41
CA VAL A 532 14.87 -13.08 1.63
C VAL A 532 14.74 -14.55 1.23
N THR A 533 15.75 -15.34 1.58
CA THR A 533 15.68 -16.81 1.50
C THR A 533 15.26 -17.35 2.86
N TYR A 534 14.13 -18.08 2.90
CA TYR A 534 13.71 -18.77 4.12
C TYR A 534 14.44 -20.11 4.22
N TYR A 535 14.98 -20.41 5.41
CA TYR A 535 15.89 -21.54 5.58
C TYR A 535 15.29 -22.87 5.08
N GLY A 536 16.09 -23.63 4.33
CA GLY A 536 15.72 -24.92 3.76
C GLY A 536 14.99 -24.86 2.41
N ASP A 537 14.56 -23.68 1.94
CA ASP A 537 14.07 -23.52 0.56
C ASP A 537 15.20 -23.82 -0.45
N GLU A 538 16.46 -23.49 -0.11
CA GLU A 538 17.66 -23.83 -0.86
C GLU A 538 17.95 -25.35 -0.89
N GLN A 539 17.35 -26.10 0.02
CA GLN A 539 17.41 -27.57 0.12
C GLN A 539 16.14 -28.26 -0.42
N GLY A 540 15.19 -27.49 -0.94
CA GLY A 540 13.99 -28.01 -1.60
C GLY A 540 12.88 -28.44 -0.64
N PHE A 541 12.83 -27.90 0.58
CA PHE A 541 11.67 -28.14 1.43
C PHE A 541 10.38 -27.69 0.75
N ILE A 542 9.41 -28.60 0.70
CA ILE A 542 8.06 -28.31 0.18
C ILE A 542 7.15 -27.96 1.36
N GLY A 543 7.08 -28.80 2.39
CA GLY A 543 6.14 -28.63 3.48
C GLY A 543 4.70 -28.97 3.09
N THR A 544 3.82 -29.02 4.08
CA THR A 544 2.41 -29.42 3.92
C THR A 544 1.41 -28.38 4.45
N GLY A 545 1.90 -27.21 4.85
CA GLY A 545 1.10 -26.09 5.31
C GLY A 545 1.96 -24.94 5.85
N GLY A 546 1.30 -23.99 6.49
CA GLY A 546 1.92 -22.87 7.23
C GLY A 546 2.31 -23.21 8.67
N ASP A 547 2.73 -22.20 9.43
CA ASP A 547 3.10 -22.27 10.85
C ASP A 547 4.02 -23.47 11.16
N GLN A 548 3.64 -24.38 12.08
CA GLN A 548 4.43 -25.55 12.45
C GLN A 548 4.78 -26.46 11.25
N LEU A 549 3.98 -26.44 10.19
CA LEU A 549 4.22 -27.22 8.96
C LEU A 549 5.14 -26.51 7.96
N ALA A 550 5.60 -25.30 8.27
CA ALA A 550 6.61 -24.54 7.53
C ALA A 550 7.97 -24.51 8.26
N ARG A 551 8.10 -25.19 9.41
CA ARG A 551 9.23 -25.06 10.33
C ARG A 551 10.02 -26.38 10.48
N GLN A 552 10.27 -27.06 9.36
CA GLN A 552 11.05 -28.31 9.30
C GLN A 552 12.47 -28.14 9.85
N ASP A 553 13.06 -29.23 10.36
CA ASP A 553 14.46 -29.23 10.82
C ASP A 553 15.44 -29.33 9.66
N MET A 554 16.48 -28.51 9.66
CA MET A 554 17.63 -28.64 8.75
C MET A 554 18.56 -29.79 9.13
N PHE A 555 18.52 -30.26 10.38
CA PHE A 555 19.19 -31.48 10.83
C PHE A 555 18.24 -32.68 10.77
N ALA A 556 18.76 -33.89 11.01
CA ALA A 556 17.94 -35.10 11.01
C ALA A 556 16.76 -35.04 12.01
N SER A 557 15.54 -34.82 11.48
CA SER A 557 14.32 -34.68 12.29
C SER A 557 13.82 -35.99 12.89
N GLU A 558 13.23 -35.95 14.09
CA GLU A 558 12.47 -37.05 14.69
C GLU A 558 10.95 -36.93 14.46
N VAL A 559 10.48 -35.84 13.85
CA VAL A 559 9.07 -35.59 13.58
C VAL A 559 8.59 -36.44 12.40
N GLU A 560 7.58 -37.28 12.62
CA GLU A 560 7.09 -38.23 11.60
C GLU A 560 6.61 -37.54 10.33
N ILE A 561 5.86 -36.43 10.45
CA ILE A 561 5.31 -35.72 9.29
C ILE A 561 6.43 -35.08 8.45
N PHE A 562 7.41 -34.41 9.05
CA PHE A 562 8.53 -33.79 8.32
C PHE A 562 9.33 -34.85 7.55
N ASN A 563 9.51 -36.03 8.14
CA ASN A 563 10.23 -37.13 7.50
C ASN A 563 9.45 -37.80 6.35
N ALA A 564 8.12 -37.65 6.32
CA ALA A 564 7.27 -38.19 5.27
C ALA A 564 7.09 -37.24 4.08
N GLU A 565 7.50 -35.98 4.22
CA GLU A 565 7.37 -34.96 3.18
C GLU A 565 8.30 -35.22 2.00
N ASP A 566 7.81 -34.88 0.81
CA ASP A 566 8.64 -34.83 -0.40
C ASP A 566 9.58 -33.63 -0.35
N VAL A 567 10.78 -33.81 -0.91
CA VAL A 567 11.80 -32.76 -1.01
C VAL A 567 12.15 -32.55 -2.47
N LEU A 568 11.98 -31.32 -2.93
CA LEU A 568 12.12 -30.96 -4.33
C LEU A 568 13.58 -31.01 -4.77
N GLY A 569 13.92 -31.91 -5.71
CA GLY A 569 15.29 -32.07 -6.20
C GLY A 569 16.23 -32.80 -5.24
N GLY A 570 15.71 -33.42 -4.19
CA GLY A 570 16.48 -34.10 -3.14
C GLY A 570 15.76 -35.34 -2.58
N PRO A 571 16.43 -36.13 -1.72
CA PRO A 571 15.80 -37.27 -1.06
C PRO A 571 14.91 -36.85 0.11
N SER A 572 13.73 -37.47 0.23
CA SER A 572 12.87 -37.43 1.43
C SER A 572 13.49 -38.20 2.61
N GLY A 573 12.95 -37.97 3.82
CA GLY A 573 13.35 -38.68 5.04
C GLY A 573 14.26 -37.86 5.99
N SER A 574 14.56 -38.48 7.13
CA SER A 574 15.36 -37.88 8.22
C SER A 574 16.85 -37.86 7.87
N MET A 575 17.39 -36.66 7.67
CA MET A 575 18.82 -36.43 7.43
C MET A 575 19.17 -34.94 7.57
N ASP A 576 20.46 -34.66 7.75
CA ASP A 576 21.00 -33.31 7.66
C ASP A 576 20.88 -32.76 6.23
N ARG A 577 20.49 -31.50 6.11
CA ARG A 577 20.23 -30.79 4.85
C ARG A 577 21.06 -29.53 4.76
N TYR A 578 22.36 -29.72 4.54
CA TYR A 578 23.30 -28.62 4.26
C TYR A 578 24.07 -28.90 2.96
N ASP A 579 23.41 -29.51 1.97
CA ASP A 579 24.07 -29.87 0.72
C ASP A 579 24.26 -28.61 -0.15
N THR A 580 25.47 -28.05 -0.14
CA THR A 580 25.88 -26.96 -1.04
C THR A 580 25.93 -27.40 -2.51
N SER A 581 25.80 -28.70 -2.74
CA SER A 581 25.66 -29.33 -4.05
C SER A 581 24.20 -29.42 -4.52
N HIS A 582 23.22 -29.00 -3.70
CA HIS A 582 21.82 -29.02 -4.07
C HIS A 582 21.52 -28.07 -5.25
N GLY A 583 20.57 -28.44 -6.10
CA GLY A 583 20.27 -27.70 -7.33
C GLY A 583 19.65 -26.31 -7.11
N LEU A 584 18.97 -26.11 -5.97
CA LEU A 584 18.40 -24.82 -5.55
C LEU A 584 19.45 -23.97 -4.83
N TYR A 585 20.24 -24.55 -3.92
CA TYR A 585 21.39 -23.89 -3.29
C TYR A 585 22.32 -23.23 -4.32
N ARG A 586 22.78 -23.99 -5.32
CA ARG A 586 23.65 -23.44 -6.37
C ARG A 586 22.97 -22.33 -7.18
N HIS A 587 21.67 -22.46 -7.42
CA HIS A 587 20.92 -21.45 -8.18
C HIS A 587 20.84 -20.12 -7.42
N LEU A 588 20.57 -20.17 -6.11
CA LEU A 588 20.58 -18.99 -5.25
C LEU A 588 21.99 -18.39 -5.10
N ALA A 589 23.01 -19.22 -4.91
CA ALA A 589 24.40 -18.77 -4.86
C ALA A 589 24.85 -18.08 -6.17
N ASP A 590 24.50 -18.65 -7.34
CA ASP A 590 24.78 -18.06 -8.64
C ASP A 590 24.06 -16.69 -8.82
N LEU A 591 22.83 -16.55 -8.29
CA LEU A 591 22.08 -15.29 -8.32
C LEU A 591 22.66 -14.24 -7.34
N ALA A 592 23.12 -14.67 -6.17
CA ALA A 592 23.78 -13.80 -5.20
C ALA A 592 25.12 -13.27 -5.75
N GLU A 593 25.97 -14.14 -6.32
CA GLU A 593 27.21 -13.75 -7.01
C GLU A 593 26.91 -12.77 -8.15
N LEU A 594 25.84 -13.01 -8.91
CA LEU A 594 25.42 -12.15 -10.00
C LEU A 594 25.06 -10.73 -9.52
N ARG A 595 24.34 -10.58 -8.40
CA ARG A 595 24.02 -9.27 -7.80
C ARG A 595 25.27 -8.56 -7.29
N GLU A 596 26.20 -9.31 -6.70
CA GLU A 596 27.49 -8.77 -6.23
C GLU A 596 28.36 -8.25 -7.39
N GLU A 597 28.48 -9.00 -8.48
CA GLU A 597 29.24 -8.59 -9.66
C GLU A 597 28.58 -7.44 -10.44
N HIS A 598 27.25 -7.30 -10.33
CA HIS A 598 26.45 -6.32 -11.07
C HIS A 598 25.46 -5.59 -10.16
N PRO A 599 25.93 -4.58 -9.39
CA PRO A 599 25.11 -3.87 -8.40
C PRO A 599 23.83 -3.24 -8.96
N ALA A 600 23.77 -2.93 -10.25
CA ALA A 600 22.54 -2.46 -10.91
C ALA A 600 21.37 -3.45 -10.80
N LEU A 601 21.66 -4.75 -10.70
CA LEU A 601 20.65 -5.79 -10.49
C LEU A 601 20.15 -5.81 -9.03
N ALA A 602 20.83 -5.13 -8.11
CA ALA A 602 20.36 -4.94 -6.75
C ALA A 602 19.52 -3.68 -6.63
N ASP A 603 20.09 -2.51 -6.91
CA ASP A 603 19.46 -1.20 -6.62
C ASP A 603 19.41 -0.24 -7.82
N GLY A 604 19.72 -0.71 -9.03
CA GLY A 604 19.61 0.12 -10.24
C GLY A 604 18.15 0.36 -10.62
N ILE A 605 17.88 1.52 -11.20
CA ILE A 605 16.54 1.99 -11.60
C ILE A 605 15.84 0.89 -12.41
N GLN A 606 14.72 0.41 -11.89
CA GLN A 606 13.85 -0.56 -12.52
C GLN A 606 12.85 0.17 -13.41
N VAL A 607 12.82 -0.20 -14.69
CA VAL A 607 11.82 0.31 -15.63
C VAL A 607 11.18 -0.86 -16.34
N THR A 608 9.87 -1.04 -16.19
CA THR A 608 9.14 -2.03 -16.97
C THR A 608 9.20 -1.67 -18.46
N ARG A 609 9.68 -2.60 -19.27
CA ARG A 609 9.84 -2.44 -20.71
C ARG A 609 8.79 -3.19 -21.51
N TYR A 610 8.31 -4.29 -20.96
CA TYR A 610 7.31 -5.14 -21.59
C TYR A 610 6.74 -6.11 -20.56
N ALA A 611 5.44 -6.32 -20.64
CA ALA A 611 4.73 -7.43 -20.05
C ALA A 611 3.90 -8.09 -21.16
N ALA A 612 3.85 -9.42 -21.16
CA ALA A 612 2.90 -10.14 -22.00
C ALA A 612 1.48 -10.01 -21.43
N ASP A 613 0.50 -10.08 -22.33
CA ASP A 613 -0.92 -10.29 -22.02
C ASP A 613 -1.14 -11.82 -21.95
N GLY A 614 -1.13 -12.34 -20.73
CA GLY A 614 -1.08 -13.74 -20.34
C GLY A 614 0.33 -14.26 -19.98
N PRO A 615 0.48 -15.59 -19.76
CA PRO A 615 1.78 -16.18 -19.47
C PRO A 615 2.79 -15.90 -20.60
N GLY A 616 3.92 -15.31 -20.27
CA GLY A 616 4.94 -14.93 -21.22
C GLY A 616 6.11 -14.17 -20.60
N LEU A 617 6.61 -13.16 -21.32
CA LEU A 617 7.76 -12.37 -20.90
C LEU A 617 7.34 -11.19 -20.03
N PHE A 618 8.00 -11.07 -18.89
CA PHE A 618 8.17 -9.82 -18.17
C PHE A 618 9.60 -9.32 -18.39
N VAL A 619 9.75 -8.09 -18.89
CA VAL A 619 11.04 -7.50 -19.21
C VAL A 619 11.19 -6.16 -18.51
N THR A 620 12.27 -6.01 -17.74
CA THR A 620 12.65 -4.74 -17.10
C THR A 620 14.03 -4.29 -17.57
N SER A 621 14.24 -2.99 -17.58
CA SER A 621 15.60 -2.45 -17.53
C SER A 621 16.00 -2.29 -16.07
N ARG A 622 17.24 -2.65 -15.74
CA ARG A 622 17.91 -2.27 -14.49
C ARG A 622 19.05 -1.32 -14.85
N TYR A 623 18.90 -0.04 -14.53
CA TYR A 623 19.80 1.01 -14.98
C TYR A 623 20.69 1.54 -13.85
N ASP A 624 22.00 1.41 -14.04
CA ASP A 624 22.98 2.01 -13.16
C ASP A 624 23.08 3.51 -13.46
N HIS A 625 22.41 4.34 -12.66
CA HIS A 625 22.41 5.79 -12.85
C HIS A 625 23.83 6.38 -12.76
N ARG A 626 24.71 5.85 -11.91
CA ARG A 626 26.07 6.36 -11.73
C ARG A 626 26.99 5.94 -12.87
N ALA A 627 27.03 4.67 -13.23
CA ALA A 627 27.87 4.17 -14.31
C ALA A 627 27.32 4.54 -15.70
N GLY A 628 26.00 4.67 -15.81
CA GLY A 628 25.27 4.89 -17.05
C GLY A 628 25.12 3.66 -17.89
N VAL A 629 24.90 2.51 -17.27
CA VAL A 629 24.88 1.20 -17.93
C VAL A 629 23.49 0.61 -17.77
N GLU A 630 22.91 0.15 -18.87
CA GLU A 630 21.61 -0.50 -18.88
C GLU A 630 21.79 -2.02 -18.86
N TYR A 631 21.03 -2.68 -18.01
CA TYR A 631 20.82 -4.11 -18.04
C TYR A 631 19.39 -4.39 -18.51
N LEU A 632 19.21 -5.35 -19.40
CA LEU A 632 17.90 -5.87 -19.77
C LEU A 632 17.72 -7.20 -19.06
N VAL A 633 16.72 -7.28 -18.19
CA VAL A 633 16.33 -8.48 -17.46
C VAL A 633 15.02 -8.97 -18.08
N ALA A 634 15.01 -10.18 -18.62
CA ALA A 634 13.82 -10.78 -19.21
C ALA A 634 13.53 -12.13 -18.55
N ILE A 635 12.32 -12.31 -18.06
CA ILE A 635 11.88 -13.45 -17.28
C ILE A 635 10.64 -14.03 -17.96
N ASN A 636 10.66 -15.32 -18.27
CA ASN A 636 9.59 -15.99 -19.01
C ASN A 636 8.87 -17.01 -18.12
N ASN A 637 7.62 -16.74 -17.76
CA ASN A 637 6.81 -17.67 -16.97
C ASN A 637 5.99 -18.67 -17.80
N SER A 638 6.05 -18.59 -19.13
CA SER A 638 5.39 -19.58 -19.98
C SER A 638 6.22 -20.87 -20.11
N GLU A 639 5.53 -21.97 -20.39
CA GLU A 639 6.11 -23.30 -20.66
C GLU A 639 6.76 -23.42 -22.05
N SER A 640 6.83 -22.32 -22.81
CA SER A 640 7.44 -22.27 -24.13
C SER A 640 8.42 -21.11 -24.25
N ALA A 641 9.34 -21.16 -25.21
CA ALA A 641 10.24 -20.02 -25.43
C ALA A 641 9.45 -18.82 -25.98
N ALA A 642 9.61 -17.66 -25.37
CA ALA A 642 8.91 -16.44 -25.73
C ALA A 642 9.88 -15.37 -26.29
N THR A 643 9.35 -14.43 -27.07
CA THR A 643 10.14 -13.33 -27.67
C THR A 643 9.38 -12.02 -27.60
N ALA A 644 10.02 -10.97 -27.13
CA ALA A 644 9.49 -9.61 -27.07
C ALA A 644 10.47 -8.62 -27.71
N THR A 645 9.95 -7.49 -28.20
CA THR A 645 10.77 -6.38 -28.68
C THR A 645 10.57 -5.20 -27.76
N VAL A 646 11.65 -4.72 -27.16
CA VAL A 646 11.62 -3.69 -26.12
C VAL A 646 12.44 -2.46 -26.50
N ASP A 647 12.07 -1.33 -25.95
CA ASP A 647 12.83 -0.09 -26.06
C ASP A 647 14.11 -0.14 -25.20
N THR A 648 15.12 0.63 -25.60
CA THR A 648 16.42 0.76 -24.95
C THR A 648 16.86 2.22 -24.99
N TRP A 649 17.74 2.65 -24.07
CA TRP A 649 18.19 4.05 -24.11
C TRP A 649 19.08 4.35 -25.32
N ASN A 650 19.92 3.40 -25.74
CA ASN A 650 20.91 3.62 -26.79
C ASN A 650 20.50 2.99 -28.12
N LYS A 651 20.71 3.73 -29.21
CA LYS A 651 20.59 3.20 -30.58
C LYS A 651 21.84 2.43 -31.00
N ASN A 652 21.69 1.36 -31.77
CA ASN A 652 22.79 0.49 -32.23
C ASN A 652 23.66 -0.08 -31.10
N GLU A 653 23.14 -0.14 -29.88
CA GLU A 653 23.82 -0.63 -28.68
C GLU A 653 24.04 -2.13 -28.76
N GLN A 654 25.15 -2.61 -28.19
CA GLN A 654 25.47 -4.03 -28.12
C GLN A 654 25.25 -4.51 -26.69
N PHE A 655 24.31 -5.42 -26.51
CA PHE A 655 24.01 -6.02 -25.22
C PHE A 655 24.73 -7.37 -25.11
N LYS A 656 25.66 -7.47 -24.15
CA LYS A 656 26.41 -8.69 -23.86
C LYS A 656 25.59 -9.57 -22.91
N PRO A 657 25.51 -10.89 -23.16
CA PRO A 657 24.87 -11.80 -22.22
C PRO A 657 25.61 -11.80 -20.88
N VAL A 658 24.85 -11.86 -19.80
CA VAL A 658 25.33 -11.91 -18.42
C VAL A 658 24.85 -13.18 -17.73
N HIS A 659 23.54 -13.45 -17.78
CA HIS A 659 22.92 -14.60 -17.12
C HIS A 659 21.89 -15.28 -18.05
N GLY A 660 21.68 -16.59 -17.90
CA GLY A 660 20.62 -17.35 -18.59
C GLY A 660 20.76 -17.55 -20.11
N THR A 661 21.72 -16.88 -20.76
CA THR A 661 21.88 -16.91 -22.22
C THR A 661 23.32 -16.76 -22.68
N ARG A 662 23.59 -17.14 -23.93
CA ARG A 662 24.88 -16.91 -24.63
C ARG A 662 24.74 -16.01 -25.85
N SER A 663 23.50 -15.67 -26.20
CA SER A 663 23.20 -14.86 -27.37
C SER A 663 23.42 -13.38 -27.04
N LYS A 664 24.10 -12.66 -27.93
CA LYS A 664 24.16 -11.20 -27.86
C LYS A 664 22.87 -10.61 -28.42
N ALA A 665 22.45 -9.47 -27.90
CA ALA A 665 21.37 -8.67 -28.46
C ALA A 665 21.92 -7.33 -28.97
N LYS A 666 21.23 -6.71 -29.93
CA LYS A 666 21.65 -5.43 -30.48
C LYS A 666 20.44 -4.57 -30.80
N SER A 667 20.40 -3.35 -30.26
CA SER A 667 19.32 -2.42 -30.58
C SER A 667 19.45 -1.87 -32.00
N GLY A 668 18.32 -1.53 -32.61
CA GLY A 668 18.23 -0.88 -33.92
C GLY A 668 18.54 0.61 -33.85
N LYS A 669 18.29 1.31 -34.97
CA LYS A 669 18.38 2.79 -35.02
C LYS A 669 17.19 3.47 -34.34
N ASP A 670 16.11 2.75 -34.24
CA ASP A 670 14.84 3.02 -33.57
C ASP A 670 14.88 2.70 -32.07
N GLN A 671 16.07 2.41 -31.51
CA GLN A 671 16.26 2.10 -30.09
C GLN A 671 15.53 0.84 -29.60
N LYS A 672 15.09 -0.05 -30.50
CA LYS A 672 14.42 -1.30 -30.15
C LYS A 672 15.33 -2.52 -30.24
N VAL A 673 15.15 -3.51 -29.37
CA VAL A 673 15.87 -4.79 -29.38
C VAL A 673 14.90 -5.95 -29.14
N SER A 674 15.06 -7.04 -29.92
CA SER A 674 14.30 -8.27 -29.71
C SER A 674 15.07 -9.24 -28.82
N LEU A 675 14.40 -9.77 -27.78
CA LEU A 675 14.94 -10.72 -26.81
C LEU A 675 14.15 -12.02 -26.87
N THR A 676 14.83 -13.16 -26.86
CA THR A 676 14.20 -14.49 -26.80
C THR A 676 14.69 -15.20 -25.55
N VAL A 677 13.76 -15.66 -24.71
CA VAL A 677 14.05 -16.34 -23.45
C VAL A 677 13.42 -17.74 -23.47
N PRO A 678 14.13 -18.81 -23.07
CA PRO A 678 13.55 -20.14 -22.93
C PRO A 678 12.36 -20.19 -21.97
N ALA A 679 11.58 -21.26 -22.04
CA ALA A 679 10.49 -21.54 -21.10
C ALA A 679 10.99 -21.52 -19.64
N LEU A 680 10.16 -21.02 -18.72
CA LEU A 680 10.40 -21.04 -17.27
C LEU A 680 11.82 -20.65 -16.87
N SER A 681 12.33 -19.54 -17.43
CA SER A 681 13.71 -19.10 -17.21
C SER A 681 13.87 -17.59 -17.26
N ALA A 682 14.99 -17.10 -16.73
CA ALA A 682 15.41 -15.70 -16.82
C ALA A 682 16.66 -15.56 -17.70
N SER A 683 16.84 -14.39 -18.32
CA SER A 683 18.04 -14.02 -19.06
C SER A 683 18.36 -12.54 -18.84
N VAL A 684 19.65 -12.24 -18.69
CA VAL A 684 20.13 -10.88 -18.43
C VAL A 684 21.18 -10.51 -19.47
N TRP A 685 21.07 -9.29 -19.99
CA TRP A 685 22.09 -8.69 -20.83
C TRP A 685 22.51 -7.32 -20.31
N ARG A 686 23.76 -6.93 -20.57
CA ARG A 686 24.35 -5.64 -20.17
C ARG A 686 24.80 -4.84 -21.38
N SER A 687 24.52 -3.54 -21.41
CA SER A 687 25.00 -2.64 -22.45
C SER A 687 26.53 -2.62 -22.50
N SER A 688 27.09 -2.51 -23.71
CA SER A 688 28.54 -2.43 -23.93
C SER A 688 29.07 -1.01 -23.78
N SER A 689 28.20 -0.02 -23.94
CA SER A 689 28.53 1.39 -23.81
C SER A 689 27.63 2.10 -22.80
N LYS A 690 28.06 3.31 -22.40
CA LYS A 690 27.27 4.14 -21.49
C LYS A 690 26.09 4.75 -22.25
N THR A 691 24.99 5.03 -21.56
CA THR A 691 23.86 5.75 -22.11
C THR A 691 24.32 7.08 -22.73
N ASP A 692 23.84 7.34 -23.95
CA ASP A 692 24.12 8.54 -24.72
C ASP A 692 23.72 9.78 -23.90
N ARG A 693 24.56 10.83 -23.95
CA ARG A 693 24.29 12.08 -23.24
C ARG A 693 23.31 12.93 -24.06
N PRO A 694 22.14 13.32 -23.52
CA PRO A 694 21.22 14.20 -24.22
C PRO A 694 21.85 15.56 -24.51
N ALA A 695 21.58 16.12 -25.69
CA ALA A 695 22.07 17.44 -26.07
C ALA A 695 21.30 18.57 -25.35
N ALA A 696 19.97 18.45 -25.25
CA ALA A 696 19.12 19.33 -24.46
C ALA A 696 19.14 18.94 -22.98
N GLY A 697 18.79 19.87 -22.09
CA GLY A 697 18.55 19.58 -20.67
C GLY A 697 17.27 18.76 -20.48
N PRO A 698 16.96 18.36 -19.23
CA PRO A 698 15.66 17.78 -18.93
C PRO A 698 14.55 18.82 -19.18
N GLU A 699 13.35 18.33 -19.47
CA GLU A 699 12.12 19.13 -19.53
C GLU A 699 11.12 18.45 -18.59
N VAL A 700 10.54 19.21 -17.67
CA VAL A 700 9.53 18.71 -16.72
C VAL A 700 8.32 19.63 -16.69
N SER A 701 7.14 19.03 -16.66
CA SER A 701 5.89 19.77 -16.42
C SER A 701 5.10 19.09 -15.32
N MET A 702 4.73 19.83 -14.28
CA MET A 702 3.74 19.36 -13.33
C MET A 702 2.39 19.22 -14.02
N THR A 703 1.66 18.15 -13.71
CA THR A 703 0.33 17.86 -14.28
C THR A 703 -0.81 18.39 -13.40
N LEU A 704 -0.54 18.61 -12.11
CA LEU A 704 -1.50 19.13 -11.15
C LEU A 704 -2.12 20.44 -11.65
N GLU A 705 -3.44 20.44 -11.84
CA GLU A 705 -4.16 21.64 -12.28
C GLU A 705 -4.08 22.74 -11.21
N ALA A 706 -3.85 23.97 -11.66
CA ALA A 706 -3.76 25.13 -10.78
C ALA A 706 -5.11 25.39 -10.09
N GLY A 707 -5.13 25.30 -8.77
CA GLY A 707 -6.33 25.43 -7.96
C GLY A 707 -7.12 24.13 -7.78
N ALA A 708 -6.55 22.98 -8.13
CA ALA A 708 -7.12 21.68 -7.82
C ALA A 708 -7.36 21.50 -6.32
N THR A 709 -8.26 20.58 -5.97
CA THR A 709 -8.46 20.17 -4.57
C THR A 709 -7.64 18.92 -4.28
N VAL A 710 -6.85 18.95 -3.21
CA VAL A 710 -6.07 17.80 -2.72
C VAL A 710 -6.59 17.34 -1.36
N GLY A 711 -6.60 16.05 -1.11
CA GLY A 711 -7.10 15.45 0.12
C GLY A 711 -6.63 14.01 0.28
N GLY A 712 -6.68 13.48 1.50
CA GLY A 712 -6.13 12.15 1.79
C GLY A 712 -4.63 12.10 1.52
N ARG A 713 -4.18 11.02 0.87
CA ARG A 713 -2.85 10.92 0.27
C ARG A 713 -2.97 11.27 -1.21
N ALA A 714 -2.71 12.54 -1.53
CA ALA A 714 -2.94 13.09 -2.87
C ALA A 714 -1.80 12.72 -3.82
N GLU A 715 -2.15 12.12 -4.95
CA GLU A 715 -1.20 11.85 -6.03
C GLU A 715 -0.74 13.16 -6.70
N ILE A 716 0.57 13.37 -6.75
CA ILE A 716 1.20 14.52 -7.40
C ILE A 716 2.08 13.99 -8.52
N THR A 717 1.77 14.33 -9.77
CA THR A 717 2.47 13.77 -10.94
C THR A 717 3.17 14.84 -11.77
N ALA A 718 4.14 14.38 -12.57
CA ALA A 718 4.86 15.21 -13.54
C ALA A 718 5.04 14.48 -14.87
N GLU A 719 4.90 15.21 -15.96
CA GLU A 719 5.27 14.76 -17.30
C GLU A 719 6.75 15.05 -17.56
N ILE A 720 7.49 13.99 -17.87
CA ILE A 720 8.87 14.04 -18.36
C ILE A 720 8.91 13.18 -19.63
N PRO A 721 9.60 13.60 -20.70
CA PRO A 721 9.70 12.80 -21.92
C PRO A 721 10.16 11.37 -21.64
N VAL A 722 9.43 10.39 -22.18
CA VAL A 722 9.69 8.96 -22.00
C VAL A 722 11.13 8.61 -22.35
N ASN A 723 11.73 7.67 -21.61
CA ASN A 723 13.13 7.26 -21.75
C ASN A 723 14.16 8.37 -21.46
N THR A 724 13.83 9.35 -20.61
CA THR A 724 14.80 10.32 -20.09
C THR A 724 15.27 9.88 -18.69
N PRO A 725 16.56 9.55 -18.49
CA PRO A 725 17.06 9.15 -17.18
C PRO A 725 17.29 10.38 -16.30
N VAL A 726 16.32 10.70 -15.45
CA VAL A 726 16.34 11.84 -14.53
C VAL A 726 15.82 11.44 -13.16
N ASP A 727 16.25 12.15 -12.12
CA ASP A 727 15.59 12.17 -10.81
C ASP A 727 14.62 13.36 -10.78
N ALA A 728 13.39 13.16 -10.33
CA ALA A 728 12.36 14.18 -10.18
C ALA A 728 11.98 14.33 -8.70
N THR A 729 12.42 15.41 -8.07
CA THR A 729 12.10 15.72 -6.68
C THR A 729 10.84 16.56 -6.61
N PHE A 730 9.83 16.06 -5.89
CA PHE A 730 8.56 16.72 -5.64
C PHE A 730 8.59 17.44 -4.28
N LEU A 731 8.06 18.64 -4.26
CA LEU A 731 8.13 19.57 -3.13
C LEU A 731 6.76 20.21 -2.91
N TYR A 732 6.48 20.57 -1.65
CA TYR A 732 5.37 21.46 -1.32
C TYR A 732 5.78 22.53 -0.30
N ARG A 733 4.99 23.60 -0.24
CA ARG A 733 4.99 24.55 0.88
C ARG A 733 3.63 25.23 1.01
N PRO A 734 3.23 25.66 2.21
CA PRO A 734 2.11 26.57 2.38
C PRO A 734 2.38 27.90 1.65
N VAL A 735 1.39 28.42 0.93
CA VAL A 735 1.53 29.68 0.18
C VAL A 735 1.93 30.83 1.12
N GLY A 736 2.87 31.66 0.66
CA GLY A 736 3.42 32.79 1.42
C GLY A 736 4.64 32.44 2.27
N THR A 737 4.93 31.15 2.47
CA THR A 737 6.12 30.68 3.20
C THR A 737 7.36 30.55 2.30
N GLY A 738 8.55 30.51 2.91
CA GLY A 738 9.82 30.50 2.18
C GLY A 738 10.42 29.11 1.91
N ASP A 739 10.18 28.16 2.81
CA ASP A 739 10.90 26.89 2.85
C ASP A 739 10.11 25.77 2.17
N TRP A 740 10.76 25.06 1.25
CA TRP A 740 10.18 23.89 0.60
C TRP A 740 10.38 22.65 1.47
N ARG A 741 9.36 21.80 1.51
CA ARG A 741 9.40 20.46 2.10
C ARG A 741 9.42 19.44 0.98
N VAL A 742 10.26 18.42 1.10
CA VAL A 742 10.33 17.30 0.14
C VAL A 742 9.15 16.37 0.39
N ILE A 743 8.47 15.99 -0.68
CA ILE A 743 7.47 14.92 -0.67
C ILE A 743 8.16 13.60 -0.99
N GLY A 744 9.01 13.57 -2.04
CA GLY A 744 9.75 12.37 -2.46
C GLY A 744 10.57 12.65 -3.72
N THR A 745 11.45 11.73 -4.10
CA THR A 745 12.23 11.79 -5.35
C THR A 745 12.12 10.50 -6.15
N ASP A 746 11.47 10.59 -7.31
CA ASP A 746 11.23 9.47 -8.21
C ASP A 746 12.22 9.51 -9.40
N ASP A 747 12.69 8.36 -9.86
CA ASP A 747 13.71 8.22 -10.88
C ASP A 747 13.24 7.45 -12.14
N HIS A 748 11.95 7.15 -12.22
CA HIS A 748 11.36 6.50 -13.39
C HIS A 748 9.92 6.97 -13.67
N ALA A 749 9.43 6.66 -14.87
CA ALA A 749 8.08 6.99 -15.27
C ALA A 749 7.11 5.85 -14.90
N PRO A 750 5.84 6.14 -14.54
CA PRO A 750 5.26 7.49 -14.41
C PRO A 750 5.87 8.26 -13.23
N PHE A 751 6.23 9.54 -13.43
CA PHE A 751 6.86 10.32 -12.37
C PHE A 751 5.82 10.82 -11.40
N ARG A 752 5.78 10.27 -10.18
CA ARG A 752 4.76 10.63 -9.18
C ARG A 752 5.18 10.38 -7.73
N VAL A 753 4.47 11.04 -6.83
CA VAL A 753 4.54 10.84 -5.37
C VAL A 753 3.16 11.01 -4.74
N PHE A 754 2.98 10.54 -3.51
CA PHE A 754 1.70 10.66 -2.78
C PHE A 754 1.88 11.53 -1.54
N HIS A 755 1.42 12.79 -1.60
CA HIS A 755 1.50 13.73 -0.49
C HIS A 755 0.34 13.51 0.49
N ASP A 756 0.65 13.11 1.73
CA ASP A 756 -0.35 13.05 2.80
C ASP A 756 -0.71 14.46 3.30
N VAL A 757 -1.94 14.87 3.04
CA VAL A 757 -2.49 16.17 3.46
C VAL A 757 -3.56 16.03 4.55
N ARG A 758 -3.79 14.83 5.11
CA ARG A 758 -4.82 14.58 6.14
C ARG A 758 -4.62 15.43 7.39
N GLY A 759 -3.37 15.71 7.75
CA GLY A 759 -3.01 16.56 8.90
C GLY A 759 -3.16 18.08 8.65
N LEU A 760 -3.50 18.51 7.44
CA LEU A 760 -3.62 19.93 7.08
C LEU A 760 -5.08 20.42 7.18
N PRO A 761 -5.34 21.64 7.67
CA PRO A 761 -6.70 22.19 7.71
C PRO A 761 -7.32 22.30 6.31
N LYS A 762 -8.62 21.99 6.19
CA LYS A 762 -9.37 22.28 4.96
C LYS A 762 -9.34 23.78 4.64
N GLY A 763 -9.12 24.13 3.38
CA GLY A 763 -8.89 25.49 2.90
C GLY A 763 -7.42 25.91 2.88
N SER A 764 -6.49 25.08 3.37
CA SER A 764 -5.05 25.38 3.29
C SER A 764 -4.59 25.49 1.85
N VAL A 765 -3.92 26.58 1.50
CA VAL A 765 -3.42 26.80 0.14
C VAL A 765 -1.97 26.35 0.05
N LEU A 766 -1.73 25.36 -0.80
CA LEU A 766 -0.41 24.74 -0.99
C LEU A 766 0.16 25.09 -2.36
N GLU A 767 1.43 25.40 -2.36
CA GLU A 767 2.25 25.51 -3.56
C GLU A 767 3.04 24.21 -3.75
N TYR A 768 3.09 23.70 -4.98
CA TYR A 768 3.83 22.51 -5.35
C TYR A 768 4.91 22.83 -6.37
N ARG A 769 6.02 22.11 -6.30
CA ARG A 769 7.14 22.24 -7.25
C ARG A 769 7.79 20.90 -7.51
N VAL A 770 8.14 20.65 -8.76
CA VAL A 770 8.93 19.50 -9.19
C VAL A 770 10.25 20.00 -9.75
N VAL A 771 11.36 19.39 -9.36
CA VAL A 771 12.71 19.69 -9.87
C VAL A 771 13.28 18.42 -10.48
N ALA A 772 13.41 18.40 -11.81
CA ALA A 772 14.05 17.33 -12.53
C ALA A 772 15.55 17.58 -12.66
N LYS A 773 16.38 16.58 -12.36
CA LYS A 773 17.84 16.59 -12.49
C LYS A 773 18.30 15.50 -13.44
N ASP A 774 19.13 15.86 -14.41
CA ASP A 774 19.82 14.89 -15.25
C ASP A 774 21.22 14.54 -14.74
N ARG A 775 21.84 13.52 -15.35
CA ARG A 775 23.19 13.03 -15.05
C ARG A 775 24.33 14.04 -15.29
N GLN A 776 24.03 15.20 -15.85
CA GLN A 776 24.96 16.31 -16.04
C GLN A 776 24.71 17.45 -15.06
N ASP A 777 23.91 17.20 -14.01
CA ASP A 777 23.48 18.17 -12.99
C ASP A 777 22.77 19.40 -13.60
N ARG A 778 22.19 19.22 -14.79
CA ARG A 778 21.28 20.20 -15.39
C ARG A 778 19.91 19.95 -14.80
N ILE A 779 19.22 21.05 -14.53
CA ILE A 779 17.93 21.02 -13.88
C ILE A 779 16.89 21.72 -14.73
N ASP A 780 15.66 21.28 -14.57
CA ASP A 780 14.46 21.99 -14.97
C ASP A 780 13.43 21.87 -13.84
N ALA A 781 12.53 22.84 -13.74
CA ALA A 781 11.55 22.88 -12.67
C ALA A 781 10.21 23.41 -13.16
N SER A 782 9.15 22.84 -12.63
CA SER A 782 7.77 23.24 -12.89
C SER A 782 7.02 23.30 -11.56
N GLY A 783 5.92 24.05 -11.51
CA GLY A 783 5.15 24.21 -10.29
C GLY A 783 3.69 24.50 -10.57
N SER A 784 2.87 24.21 -9.57
CA SER A 784 1.44 24.45 -9.55
C SER A 784 1.02 24.76 -8.12
N TRP A 785 -0.28 24.85 -7.86
CA TRP A 785 -0.82 25.08 -6.53
C TRP A 785 -2.18 24.41 -6.39
N ALA A 786 -2.56 24.06 -5.16
CA ALA A 786 -3.82 23.40 -4.85
C ALA A 786 -4.36 23.85 -3.49
N VAL A 787 -5.61 23.49 -3.20
CA VAL A 787 -6.28 23.75 -1.93
C VAL A 787 -6.57 22.43 -1.24
N VAL A 788 -6.24 22.32 0.05
CA VAL A 788 -6.60 21.16 0.86
C VAL A 788 -8.12 21.15 1.06
N GLY A 789 -8.77 20.05 0.72
CA GLY A 789 -10.21 19.92 0.83
C GLY A 789 -10.65 18.47 0.72
N THR A 790 -11.95 18.28 0.52
CA THR A 790 -12.45 16.99 0.05
C THR A 790 -12.33 17.03 -1.46
N PRO A 791 -11.41 16.25 -2.08
CA PRO A 791 -11.34 16.16 -3.53
C PRO A 791 -12.72 15.76 -4.04
N ALA A 792 -13.16 16.33 -5.17
CA ALA A 792 -14.20 15.65 -5.93
C ALA A 792 -13.70 14.22 -6.14
N PRO A 793 -14.55 13.18 -5.96
CA PRO A 793 -14.12 11.82 -6.21
C PRO A 793 -13.46 11.84 -7.59
N SER A 794 -12.16 11.55 -7.62
CA SER A 794 -11.45 11.39 -8.87
C SER A 794 -12.20 10.27 -9.56
N GLY A 795 -12.94 10.58 -10.62
CA GLY A 795 -13.41 9.55 -11.53
C GLY A 795 -12.16 8.84 -12.00
N GLY A 796 -11.85 7.69 -11.36
CA GLY A 796 -10.73 6.86 -11.75
C GLY A 796 -10.83 6.62 -13.25
N SER A 797 -9.69 6.51 -13.93
CA SER A 797 -9.71 5.96 -15.28
C SER A 797 -10.37 4.58 -15.17
N GLY A 798 -11.52 4.39 -15.82
CA GLY A 798 -12.31 3.16 -15.73
C GLY A 798 -11.65 1.95 -16.39
N ASN A 799 -10.32 1.95 -16.55
CA ASN A 799 -9.52 0.87 -17.12
C ASN A 799 -8.10 0.77 -16.52
N ASP A 800 -7.77 1.49 -15.44
CA ASP A 800 -6.53 1.15 -14.73
C ASP A 800 -6.73 -0.22 -14.06
N PRO A 801 -5.78 -1.16 -14.20
CA PRO A 801 -5.90 -2.47 -13.58
C PRO A 801 -5.90 -2.33 -12.05
N VAL A 802 -7.10 -2.36 -11.47
CA VAL A 802 -7.30 -2.52 -10.03
C VAL A 802 -7.64 -3.99 -9.80
N GLU A 803 -6.87 -4.64 -8.94
CA GLU A 803 -7.13 -6.02 -8.54
C GLU A 803 -8.53 -6.11 -7.95
N PRO A 804 -9.44 -6.94 -8.51
CA PRO A 804 -10.77 -7.07 -7.96
C PRO A 804 -10.69 -7.75 -6.58
N PRO A 805 -11.55 -7.36 -5.62
CA PRO A 805 -11.59 -7.99 -4.30
C PRO A 805 -12.03 -9.45 -4.40
N ASP A 806 -11.85 -10.23 -3.34
CA ASP A 806 -12.23 -11.65 -3.32
C ASP A 806 -13.76 -11.81 -3.42
N ALA A 807 -14.52 -10.87 -2.86
CA ALA A 807 -15.98 -10.85 -2.95
C ALA A 807 -16.57 -9.44 -2.91
N VAL A 808 -17.71 -9.26 -3.58
CA VAL A 808 -18.52 -8.04 -3.47
C VAL A 808 -19.97 -8.44 -3.25
N SER A 809 -20.57 -7.92 -2.20
CA SER A 809 -21.98 -8.12 -1.89
C SER A 809 -22.75 -6.80 -1.94
N VAL A 810 -24.08 -6.89 -2.11
CA VAL A 810 -25.00 -5.74 -2.03
C VAL A 810 -25.95 -5.86 -0.83
N PRO A 811 -25.44 -5.85 0.41
CA PRO A 811 -26.26 -5.92 1.60
C PRO A 811 -27.18 -4.69 1.75
N GLY A 812 -28.43 -4.96 2.14
CA GLY A 812 -29.45 -3.93 2.29
C GLY A 812 -30.67 -4.40 3.08
N THR A 813 -31.72 -3.59 3.05
CA THR A 813 -33.06 -3.94 3.60
C THR A 813 -33.81 -4.97 2.74
N HIS A 814 -33.18 -5.50 1.70
CA HIS A 814 -33.74 -6.53 0.81
C HIS A 814 -33.12 -7.92 1.04
N ASN A 815 -32.13 -8.05 1.94
CA ASN A 815 -31.41 -9.32 2.10
C ASN A 815 -32.35 -10.42 2.58
N SER A 816 -33.28 -10.12 3.49
CA SER A 816 -34.25 -11.11 3.96
C SER A 816 -35.15 -11.62 2.81
N GLU A 817 -35.47 -10.76 1.86
CA GLU A 817 -36.21 -11.04 0.63
C GLU A 817 -35.37 -11.84 -0.38
N MET A 818 -34.05 -11.63 -0.41
CA MET A 818 -33.10 -12.48 -1.13
C MET A 818 -32.93 -13.86 -0.48
N GLY A 819 -33.46 -14.05 0.74
CA GLY A 819 -33.42 -15.30 1.50
C GLY A 819 -32.28 -15.39 2.52
N CYS A 820 -31.56 -14.29 2.77
CA CYS A 820 -30.58 -14.21 3.84
C CYS A 820 -31.26 -14.44 5.20
N THR A 821 -30.56 -15.11 6.10
CA THR A 821 -31.04 -15.36 7.47
C THR A 821 -30.04 -14.83 8.47
N GLY A 822 -30.50 -14.10 9.48
CA GLY A 822 -29.65 -13.55 10.53
C GLY A 822 -30.37 -13.45 11.88
N PRO A 823 -29.65 -13.13 12.96
CA PRO A 823 -30.25 -12.93 14.27
C PRO A 823 -31.20 -11.71 14.28
N ALA A 824 -32.18 -11.73 15.19
CA ALA A 824 -33.05 -10.58 15.42
C ALA A 824 -32.21 -9.38 15.94
N PRO A 825 -32.58 -8.13 15.60
CA PRO A 825 -33.85 -7.72 14.99
C PRO A 825 -33.89 -7.71 13.45
N ASN A 826 -32.76 -7.84 12.77
CA ASN A 826 -32.66 -7.59 11.32
C ASN A 826 -32.97 -8.81 10.45
N ASN A 827 -33.04 -10.02 11.02
CA ASN A 827 -33.40 -11.26 10.31
C ASN A 827 -32.57 -11.57 9.05
N GLY A 828 -31.38 -10.98 8.89
CA GLY A 828 -30.52 -11.13 7.70
C GLY A 828 -30.38 -9.86 6.87
N ASP A 829 -31.17 -8.83 7.13
CA ASP A 829 -30.98 -7.49 6.56
C ASP A 829 -29.66 -6.86 6.97
N TRP A 830 -29.00 -6.20 6.01
CA TRP A 830 -27.69 -5.57 6.15
C TRP A 830 -26.55 -6.53 6.51
N GLU A 831 -26.70 -7.83 6.24
CA GLU A 831 -25.66 -8.83 6.46
C GLU A 831 -24.71 -8.91 5.24
N PRO A 832 -23.46 -8.41 5.32
CA PRO A 832 -22.53 -8.36 4.20
C PRO A 832 -22.00 -9.76 3.84
N GLY A 833 -21.88 -10.65 4.83
CA GLY A 833 -21.44 -12.03 4.62
C GLY A 833 -22.50 -12.94 3.97
N CYS A 834 -23.68 -12.42 3.62
CA CYS A 834 -24.72 -13.25 3.04
C CYS A 834 -24.38 -13.67 1.60
N GLU A 835 -24.13 -14.98 1.39
CA GLU A 835 -23.88 -15.56 0.07
C GLU A 835 -24.98 -15.25 -0.97
N LEU A 836 -26.23 -15.07 -0.53
CA LEU A 836 -27.36 -14.78 -1.41
C LEU A 836 -27.40 -13.32 -1.89
N ALA A 837 -26.62 -12.43 -1.27
CA ALA A 837 -26.45 -11.03 -1.64
C ALA A 837 -25.14 -10.77 -2.43
N GLN A 838 -24.35 -11.82 -2.71
CA GLN A 838 -23.08 -11.70 -3.45
C GLN A 838 -23.30 -11.42 -4.94
N LEU A 839 -22.55 -10.45 -5.47
CA LEU A 839 -22.37 -10.19 -6.90
C LEU A 839 -21.41 -11.22 -7.50
N ALA A 840 -21.36 -11.28 -8.84
CA ALA A 840 -20.36 -12.06 -9.55
C ALA A 840 -19.53 -11.13 -10.43
N LEU A 841 -18.20 -11.27 -10.39
CA LEU A 841 -17.33 -10.56 -11.32
C LEU A 841 -17.56 -11.08 -12.73
N ASP A 842 -17.83 -10.17 -13.66
CA ASP A 842 -17.86 -10.50 -15.08
C ASP A 842 -16.46 -10.44 -15.68
N ASP A 843 -16.02 -11.54 -16.27
CA ASP A 843 -14.67 -11.67 -16.79
C ASP A 843 -14.39 -10.78 -18.01
N GLU A 844 -15.42 -10.38 -18.77
CA GLU A 844 -15.28 -9.60 -20.00
C GLU A 844 -15.10 -8.10 -19.68
N ASP A 845 -15.94 -7.54 -18.82
CA ASP A 845 -15.91 -6.12 -18.48
C ASP A 845 -15.35 -5.77 -17.11
N LYS A 846 -15.03 -6.77 -16.28
CA LYS A 846 -14.49 -6.62 -14.91
C LYS A 846 -15.42 -5.89 -13.94
N ILE A 847 -16.71 -5.87 -14.24
CA ILE A 847 -17.74 -5.31 -13.37
C ILE A 847 -18.39 -6.41 -12.54
N TRP A 848 -18.53 -6.19 -11.24
CA TRP A 848 -19.31 -7.06 -10.37
C TRP A 848 -20.79 -6.83 -10.63
N LYS A 849 -21.51 -7.86 -11.04
CA LYS A 849 -22.94 -7.73 -11.34
C LYS A 849 -23.74 -8.99 -11.07
N ARG A 850 -25.00 -8.80 -10.72
CA ARG A 850 -25.98 -9.91 -10.59
C ARG A 850 -27.40 -9.38 -10.63
N THR A 851 -28.31 -10.19 -11.18
CA THR A 851 -29.74 -9.91 -11.24
C THR A 851 -30.51 -10.80 -10.28
N TRP A 852 -31.40 -10.22 -9.49
CA TRP A 852 -32.36 -10.93 -8.63
C TRP A 852 -33.78 -10.70 -9.13
N THR A 853 -34.53 -11.77 -9.37
CA THR A 853 -35.91 -11.71 -9.89
C THR A 853 -36.99 -11.72 -8.82
N ASP A 854 -36.61 -12.00 -7.57
CA ASP A 854 -37.56 -12.36 -6.51
C ASP A 854 -37.70 -11.28 -5.43
N ILE A 855 -37.04 -10.12 -5.60
CA ILE A 855 -37.21 -8.97 -4.71
C ILE A 855 -38.65 -8.41 -4.91
N PRO A 856 -39.52 -8.41 -3.89
CA PRO A 856 -40.89 -7.92 -4.00
C PRO A 856 -40.96 -6.43 -4.33
N ALA A 857 -42.08 -5.99 -4.90
CA ALA A 857 -42.32 -4.57 -5.12
C ALA A 857 -42.25 -3.78 -3.80
N GLY A 858 -41.45 -2.72 -3.78
CA GLY A 858 -41.18 -1.95 -2.56
C GLY A 858 -39.99 -1.01 -2.68
N GLN A 859 -39.76 -0.26 -1.60
CA GLN A 859 -38.59 0.60 -1.44
C GLN A 859 -37.58 -0.09 -0.54
N TYR A 860 -36.31 -0.07 -0.95
CA TYR A 860 -35.21 -0.71 -0.26
C TYR A 860 -34.00 0.23 -0.21
N GLY A 861 -33.06 -0.06 0.69
CA GLY A 861 -31.78 0.62 0.77
C GLY A 861 -30.63 -0.38 0.82
N TYR A 862 -29.48 -0.04 0.22
CA TYR A 862 -28.32 -0.92 0.13
C TYR A 862 -26.98 -0.17 0.02
N LYS A 863 -25.89 -0.92 0.06
CA LYS A 863 -24.51 -0.50 -0.23
C LYS A 863 -23.75 -1.65 -0.90
N ALA A 864 -22.58 -1.37 -1.46
CA ALA A 864 -21.60 -2.42 -1.76
C ALA A 864 -20.73 -2.68 -0.52
N ALA A 865 -20.57 -3.95 -0.17
CA ALA A 865 -19.69 -4.41 0.90
C ALA A 865 -18.63 -5.34 0.31
N ILE A 866 -17.37 -5.07 0.63
CA ILE A 866 -16.20 -5.75 0.07
C ILE A 866 -15.77 -6.87 1.00
N ASP A 867 -15.41 -8.00 0.41
CA ASP A 867 -14.94 -9.22 1.07
C ASP A 867 -15.88 -9.75 2.17
N GLY A 868 -17.17 -9.46 2.01
CA GLY A 868 -18.22 -9.93 2.91
C GLY A 868 -18.23 -9.24 4.28
N THR A 869 -17.55 -8.10 4.44
CA THR A 869 -17.57 -7.30 5.67
C THR A 869 -17.99 -5.85 5.40
N TRP A 870 -18.16 -5.07 6.48
CA TRP A 870 -18.41 -3.62 6.37
C TRP A 870 -17.13 -2.79 6.48
N ASP A 871 -15.95 -3.42 6.60
CA ASP A 871 -14.68 -2.73 6.82
C ASP A 871 -14.33 -1.83 5.62
N GLU A 872 -14.55 -2.36 4.42
CA GLU A 872 -14.56 -1.60 3.18
C GLU A 872 -15.95 -1.70 2.56
N ASN A 873 -16.59 -0.54 2.40
CA ASN A 873 -17.92 -0.46 1.82
C ASN A 873 -18.13 0.88 1.14
N TYR A 874 -18.97 0.86 0.10
CA TYR A 874 -19.26 2.03 -0.70
C TYR A 874 -20.76 2.24 -0.80
N GLY A 875 -21.17 3.46 -0.51
CA GLY A 875 -22.56 3.90 -0.54
C GLY A 875 -22.82 4.87 -1.68
N LEU A 876 -23.77 5.76 -1.45
CA LEU A 876 -24.13 6.85 -2.37
C LEU A 876 -22.88 7.63 -2.82
N ASN A 877 -22.79 7.91 -4.13
CA ASN A 877 -21.69 8.67 -4.75
C ASN A 877 -20.30 8.05 -4.53
N ALA A 878 -20.21 6.71 -4.60
CA ALA A 878 -18.98 5.93 -4.45
C ALA A 878 -18.19 6.26 -3.17
N GLN A 879 -18.85 6.82 -2.14
CA GLN A 879 -18.17 7.27 -0.93
C GLN A 879 -17.83 6.07 -0.05
N PRO A 880 -16.57 5.94 0.41
CA PRO A 880 -16.20 4.98 1.45
C PRO A 880 -17.04 5.23 2.71
N GLY A 881 -17.77 4.21 3.17
CA GLY A 881 -18.70 4.35 4.29
C GLY A 881 -19.91 5.26 4.02
N GLY A 882 -20.17 5.63 2.75
CA GLY A 882 -21.17 6.62 2.32
C GLY A 882 -22.61 6.35 2.74
N GLU A 883 -23.54 7.25 2.45
CA GLU A 883 -24.97 7.02 2.77
C GLU A 883 -25.53 5.79 2.04
N ASN A 884 -26.63 5.23 2.55
CA ASN A 884 -27.31 4.11 1.89
C ASN A 884 -27.93 4.58 0.56
N ILE A 885 -27.79 3.76 -0.47
CA ILE A 885 -28.44 3.99 -1.77
C ILE A 885 -29.87 3.47 -1.68
N LEU A 886 -30.85 4.30 -2.04
CA LEU A 886 -32.26 3.95 -2.02
C LEU A 886 -32.74 3.62 -3.43
N TYR A 887 -33.47 2.52 -3.59
CA TYR A 887 -34.12 2.17 -4.86
C TYR A 887 -35.56 1.68 -4.64
N GLU A 888 -36.37 1.77 -5.69
CA GLU A 888 -37.74 1.25 -5.72
C GLU A 888 -37.90 0.27 -6.88
N THR A 889 -38.42 -0.92 -6.61
CA THR A 889 -38.71 -1.93 -7.64
C THR A 889 -40.20 -2.25 -7.68
N ASP A 890 -40.71 -2.61 -8.86
CA ASP A 890 -42.08 -3.12 -9.06
C ASP A 890 -42.15 -4.66 -8.97
N GLY A 891 -41.04 -5.31 -8.64
CA GLY A 891 -40.90 -6.76 -8.56
C GLY A 891 -40.65 -7.45 -9.90
N SER A 892 -40.25 -6.71 -10.95
CA SER A 892 -39.87 -7.26 -12.26
C SER A 892 -38.43 -7.80 -12.34
N GLY A 893 -37.67 -7.67 -11.25
CA GLY A 893 -36.27 -8.03 -11.12
C GLY A 893 -35.35 -6.81 -11.09
N VAL A 894 -34.25 -6.89 -10.35
CA VAL A 894 -33.28 -5.79 -10.18
C VAL A 894 -31.88 -6.32 -10.43
N SER A 895 -31.11 -5.60 -11.23
CA SER A 895 -29.70 -5.87 -11.48
C SER A 895 -28.86 -4.83 -10.74
N PHE A 896 -27.89 -5.31 -9.97
CA PHE A 896 -26.92 -4.48 -9.27
C PHE A 896 -25.57 -4.58 -9.95
N TYR A 897 -24.82 -3.49 -9.92
CA TYR A 897 -23.53 -3.31 -10.57
C TYR A 897 -22.57 -2.62 -9.60
N TYR A 898 -21.32 -3.07 -9.54
CA TYR A 898 -20.25 -2.44 -8.81
C TYR A 898 -18.96 -2.45 -9.64
N ASP A 899 -18.40 -1.26 -9.84
CA ASP A 899 -17.07 -1.07 -10.41
C ASP A 899 -16.06 -0.90 -9.28
N HIS A 900 -15.08 -1.79 -9.20
CA HIS A 900 -14.07 -1.69 -8.15
C HIS A 900 -13.07 -0.55 -8.41
N ALA A 901 -12.82 -0.19 -9.67
CA ALA A 901 -11.84 0.84 -10.00
C ALA A 901 -12.31 2.25 -9.60
N THR A 902 -13.63 2.49 -9.65
CA THR A 902 -14.24 3.78 -9.27
C THR A 902 -15.02 3.71 -7.96
N HIS A 903 -15.13 2.51 -7.38
CA HIS A 903 -15.96 2.17 -6.22
C HIS A 903 -17.45 2.47 -6.36
N TRP A 904 -17.92 2.69 -7.59
CA TRP A 904 -19.31 3.00 -7.77
C TRP A 904 -20.18 1.75 -7.82
N VAL A 905 -21.15 1.72 -6.92
CA VAL A 905 -22.29 0.80 -6.89
C VAL A 905 -23.60 1.46 -7.34
N THR A 906 -24.36 0.79 -8.21
CA THR A 906 -25.72 1.22 -8.61
C THR A 906 -26.61 0.04 -9.04
N SER A 907 -27.87 0.32 -9.35
CA SER A 907 -28.85 -0.65 -9.87
C SER A 907 -29.66 -0.10 -11.05
N ASP A 908 -30.18 -1.01 -11.89
CA ASP A 908 -31.08 -0.67 -12.99
C ASP A 908 -32.46 -0.14 -12.52
N ALA A 909 -32.77 -0.24 -11.23
CA ALA A 909 -33.95 0.33 -10.60
C ALA A 909 -33.80 1.82 -10.26
N GLU A 910 -32.57 2.35 -10.20
CA GLU A 910 -32.29 3.77 -9.96
C GLU A 910 -32.29 4.59 -11.25
N GLY A 911 -31.96 3.96 -12.38
CA GLY A 911 -31.90 4.60 -13.69
C GLY A 911 -31.31 3.69 -14.76
N PRO A 912 -31.31 4.14 -16.04
CA PRO A 912 -30.68 3.38 -17.10
C PRO A 912 -29.17 3.29 -16.89
N ILE A 913 -28.59 2.10 -17.04
CA ILE A 913 -27.14 1.93 -17.10
C ILE A 913 -26.62 2.51 -18.41
N LEU A 914 -25.67 3.45 -18.33
CA LEU A 914 -25.20 4.24 -19.47
C LEU A 914 -23.84 3.73 -19.95
N THR A 915 -23.73 3.29 -21.20
CA THR A 915 -22.44 2.94 -21.80
C THR A 915 -22.14 3.86 -22.97
N ALA A 916 -20.86 3.98 -23.32
CA ALA A 916 -20.42 4.70 -24.52
C ALA A 916 -19.84 3.76 -25.60
N PRO A 917 -20.66 2.95 -26.29
CA PRO A 917 -20.15 2.06 -27.33
C PRO A 917 -19.57 2.82 -28.50
N GLY A 918 -18.47 2.29 -29.05
CA GLY A 918 -17.74 2.95 -30.11
C GLY A 918 -16.77 2.03 -30.82
N SER A 919 -16.07 2.59 -31.79
CA SER A 919 -15.08 1.88 -32.61
C SER A 919 -13.73 1.66 -31.91
N PHE A 920 -13.66 1.93 -30.60
CA PHE A 920 -12.45 1.85 -29.76
C PHE A 920 -12.58 0.82 -28.62
N GLN A 921 -13.73 0.15 -28.50
CA GLN A 921 -14.05 -0.69 -27.36
C GLN A 921 -13.13 -1.91 -27.26
N SER A 922 -12.65 -2.45 -28.39
CA SER A 922 -11.66 -3.53 -28.37
C SER A 922 -10.33 -3.14 -27.72
N GLU A 923 -9.94 -1.86 -27.81
CA GLU A 923 -8.73 -1.34 -27.16
C GLU A 923 -8.90 -1.22 -25.64
N LEU A 924 -10.14 -1.20 -25.15
CA LEU A 924 -10.49 -1.20 -23.73
C LEU A 924 -10.73 -2.61 -23.17
N GLY A 925 -10.49 -3.65 -23.97
CA GLY A 925 -10.67 -5.05 -23.57
C GLY A 925 -12.07 -5.61 -23.79
N CYS A 926 -12.99 -4.91 -24.47
CA CYS A 926 -14.23 -5.53 -24.93
C CYS A 926 -13.95 -6.60 -26.00
N SER A 927 -14.83 -7.61 -26.10
CA SER A 927 -14.73 -8.67 -27.12
C SER A 927 -14.89 -8.18 -28.57
N GLY A 928 -15.30 -6.93 -28.76
CA GLY A 928 -15.38 -6.24 -30.04
C GLY A 928 -15.88 -4.79 -29.90
N ASP A 929 -16.05 -4.13 -31.04
CA ASP A 929 -16.56 -2.77 -31.12
C ASP A 929 -18.09 -2.70 -31.22
N TRP A 930 -18.66 -1.58 -30.82
CA TRP A 930 -20.10 -1.27 -30.87
C TRP A 930 -20.99 -2.23 -30.05
N LEU A 931 -20.45 -2.72 -28.94
CA LEU A 931 -21.16 -3.58 -27.98
C LEU A 931 -21.82 -2.69 -26.93
N ALA A 932 -23.15 -2.60 -26.96
CA ALA A 932 -23.92 -1.79 -26.01
C ALA A 932 -23.89 -2.36 -24.58
N ASP A 933 -23.69 -3.66 -24.47
CA ASP A 933 -23.62 -4.45 -23.25
C ASP A 933 -22.22 -4.55 -22.63
N CYS A 934 -21.17 -4.13 -23.34
CA CYS A 934 -19.83 -4.06 -22.75
C CYS A 934 -19.70 -2.82 -21.86
N MET A 935 -19.42 -3.02 -20.57
CA MET A 935 -19.31 -1.95 -19.57
C MET A 935 -17.89 -1.38 -19.41
N ARG A 936 -16.92 -1.73 -20.26
CA ARG A 936 -15.57 -1.11 -20.22
C ARG A 936 -15.59 0.41 -20.42
N PRO A 937 -16.43 0.99 -21.31
CA PRO A 937 -16.71 2.43 -21.34
C PRO A 937 -18.01 2.76 -20.60
N TRP A 938 -18.14 2.32 -19.34
CA TRP A 938 -19.29 2.65 -18.50
C TRP A 938 -19.23 4.14 -18.13
N LEU A 939 -20.24 4.89 -18.55
CA LEU A 939 -20.41 6.30 -18.19
C LEU A 939 -20.95 6.40 -16.76
N GLN A 940 -20.25 7.18 -15.96
CA GLN A 940 -20.35 7.20 -14.53
C GLN A 940 -20.30 8.66 -13.97
N ASP A 941 -21.37 9.13 -13.29
CA ASP A 941 -21.47 10.15 -12.20
C ASP A 941 -21.17 9.68 -10.72
N PRO A 942 -19.92 9.39 -10.29
CA PRO A 942 -19.63 9.04 -8.89
C PRO A 942 -19.62 10.27 -7.95
N ASP A 943 -19.58 11.50 -8.47
CA ASP A 943 -19.63 12.74 -7.70
C ASP A 943 -21.06 13.24 -7.40
N GLY A 944 -22.06 12.67 -8.06
CA GLY A 944 -23.47 12.99 -7.88
C GLY A 944 -23.84 14.37 -8.41
N ASP A 945 -23.12 14.86 -9.43
CA ASP A 945 -23.33 16.17 -10.05
C ASP A 945 -24.41 16.14 -11.16
N GLY A 946 -24.89 14.94 -11.50
CA GLY A 946 -25.89 14.69 -12.54
C GLY A 946 -25.30 14.43 -13.93
N THR A 947 -23.97 14.41 -14.06
CA THR A 947 -23.24 14.25 -15.32
C THR A 947 -22.40 12.97 -15.30
N TYR A 948 -22.60 12.12 -16.29
CA TYR A 948 -21.96 10.82 -16.34
C TYR A 948 -20.66 10.86 -17.17
N THR A 949 -19.56 10.47 -16.56
CA THR A 949 -18.22 10.57 -17.13
C THR A 949 -17.54 9.21 -17.28
N PHE A 950 -16.73 9.06 -18.32
CA PHE A 950 -15.79 7.95 -18.48
C PHE A 950 -14.45 8.49 -18.97
N THR A 951 -13.35 8.08 -18.34
CA THR A 951 -11.99 8.54 -18.67
C THR A 951 -11.07 7.36 -18.95
N THR A 952 -10.23 7.45 -19.99
CA THR A 952 -9.23 6.43 -20.33
C THR A 952 -8.05 7.00 -21.13
N SER A 953 -6.87 6.42 -20.99
CA SER A 953 -5.67 6.69 -21.79
C SER A 953 -5.37 5.59 -22.82
N LEU A 954 -6.17 4.51 -22.84
CA LEU A 954 -5.88 3.31 -23.63
C LEU A 954 -6.22 3.44 -25.12
N ILE A 955 -7.03 4.44 -25.50
CA ILE A 955 -7.43 4.64 -26.89
C ILE A 955 -6.20 5.16 -27.67
N PRO A 956 -5.71 4.45 -28.72
CA PRO A 956 -4.54 4.89 -29.48
C PRO A 956 -4.78 6.18 -30.27
N ALA A 957 -3.70 6.85 -30.69
CA ALA A 957 -3.76 8.01 -31.56
C ALA A 957 -4.52 7.70 -32.85
N GLY A 958 -5.56 8.47 -33.13
CA GLY A 958 -6.44 8.17 -34.25
C GLY A 958 -7.76 8.93 -34.21
N THR A 959 -8.60 8.67 -35.19
CA THR A 959 -9.97 9.18 -35.25
C THR A 959 -10.92 8.03 -34.97
N TRP A 960 -11.82 8.23 -34.02
CA TRP A 960 -12.70 7.20 -33.47
C TRP A 960 -14.14 7.70 -33.43
N GLU A 961 -15.08 6.76 -33.35
CA GLU A 961 -16.50 7.05 -33.24
C GLU A 961 -17.09 6.53 -31.93
N VAL A 962 -18.08 7.24 -31.39
CA VAL A 962 -18.79 6.86 -30.16
C VAL A 962 -20.26 7.25 -30.19
N LYS A 963 -21.09 6.52 -29.45
CA LYS A 963 -22.48 6.86 -29.16
C LYS A 963 -22.81 6.46 -27.72
N VAL A 964 -23.83 7.06 -27.11
CA VAL A 964 -24.31 6.64 -25.78
C VAL A 964 -25.49 5.69 -25.93
N ALA A 965 -25.43 4.54 -25.24
CA ALA A 965 -26.49 3.55 -25.15
C ALA A 965 -27.08 3.53 -23.73
N HIS A 966 -28.40 3.38 -23.61
CA HIS A 966 -29.12 3.30 -22.34
C HIS A 966 -29.60 1.88 -22.10
N GLY A 967 -29.35 1.35 -20.90
CA GLY A 967 -29.83 0.04 -20.47
C GLY A 967 -29.14 -1.12 -21.16
N LEU A 968 -27.83 -1.01 -21.41
CA LEU A 968 -26.99 -2.07 -22.00
C LEU A 968 -27.51 -2.62 -23.34
N SER A 969 -28.24 -1.80 -24.10
CA SER A 969 -28.86 -2.19 -25.37
C SER A 969 -28.94 -1.02 -26.34
N TRP A 970 -29.18 -1.33 -27.60
CA TRP A 970 -29.39 -0.32 -28.64
C TRP A 970 -30.83 0.20 -28.71
N ASP A 971 -31.74 -0.26 -27.84
CA ASP A 971 -33.16 0.10 -27.88
C ASP A 971 -33.38 1.60 -27.61
N VAL A 972 -32.52 2.20 -26.79
CA VAL A 972 -32.47 3.65 -26.55
C VAL A 972 -31.02 4.11 -26.64
N ASN A 973 -30.72 4.98 -27.61
CA ASN A 973 -29.36 5.48 -27.83
C ASN A 973 -29.36 6.93 -28.34
N TYR A 974 -28.35 7.70 -27.97
CA TYR A 974 -28.25 9.13 -28.30
C TYR A 974 -26.93 9.44 -29.03
N GLY A 975 -27.08 10.03 -30.22
CA GLY A 975 -25.97 10.47 -31.06
C GLY A 975 -25.75 11.99 -31.00
N GLN A 976 -25.06 12.53 -32.00
CA GLN A 976 -24.65 13.93 -32.10
C GLN A 976 -25.77 14.91 -31.72
N GLY A 977 -25.47 15.80 -30.76
CA GLY A 977 -26.39 16.83 -30.29
C GLY A 977 -27.54 16.32 -29.42
N GLY A 978 -27.41 15.13 -28.84
CA GLY A 978 -28.42 14.50 -27.98
C GLY A 978 -29.64 14.00 -28.72
N VAL A 979 -29.48 13.65 -30.00
CA VAL A 979 -30.59 13.16 -30.83
C VAL A 979 -30.75 11.65 -30.63
N LEU A 980 -31.96 11.23 -30.27
CA LEU A 980 -32.37 9.82 -30.23
C LEU A 980 -32.15 9.17 -31.62
N ASP A 981 -31.45 8.03 -31.65
CA ASP A 981 -31.00 7.35 -32.87
C ASP A 981 -30.15 8.24 -33.81
N GLY A 982 -29.50 9.27 -33.24
CA GLY A 982 -28.67 10.22 -33.97
C GLY A 982 -27.40 9.61 -34.59
N ALA A 983 -26.67 10.40 -35.37
CA ALA A 983 -25.38 10.01 -35.92
C ALA A 983 -24.32 9.83 -34.81
N ASN A 984 -23.28 9.03 -35.05
CA ASN A 984 -22.18 8.83 -34.11
C ASN A 984 -21.38 10.12 -33.90
N TYR A 985 -20.84 10.35 -32.70
CA TYR A 985 -19.83 11.38 -32.48
C TYR A 985 -18.50 10.91 -33.06
N GLU A 986 -17.79 11.80 -33.76
CA GLU A 986 -16.42 11.55 -34.22
C GLU A 986 -15.48 12.37 -33.32
N PHE A 987 -14.43 11.75 -32.80
CA PHE A 987 -13.40 12.43 -32.00
C PHE A 987 -12.00 11.96 -32.41
N THR A 988 -10.98 12.73 -32.03
CA THR A 988 -9.59 12.45 -32.38
C THR A 988 -8.72 12.42 -31.13
N VAL A 989 -7.99 11.33 -30.96
CA VAL A 989 -6.96 11.18 -29.92
C VAL A 989 -5.63 11.68 -30.49
N PRO A 990 -4.98 12.69 -29.88
CA PRO A 990 -3.86 13.40 -30.51
C PRO A 990 -2.53 12.63 -30.50
N ARG A 991 -2.31 11.76 -29.51
CA ARG A 991 -1.12 10.92 -29.34
C ARG A 991 -1.49 9.65 -28.55
N ASP A 992 -0.71 8.58 -28.68
CA ASP A 992 -0.91 7.37 -27.88
C ASP A 992 -0.74 7.75 -26.39
N GLY A 993 -1.61 7.22 -25.52
CA GLY A 993 -1.62 7.55 -24.09
C GLY A 993 -2.27 8.90 -23.74
N ALA A 994 -2.84 9.63 -24.71
CA ALA A 994 -3.60 10.84 -24.42
C ALA A 994 -4.89 10.50 -23.67
N THR A 995 -5.16 11.22 -22.59
CA THR A 995 -6.35 11.00 -21.77
C THR A 995 -7.58 11.48 -22.53
N THR A 996 -8.51 10.56 -22.75
CA THR A 996 -9.81 10.82 -23.37
C THR A 996 -10.91 10.71 -22.31
N THR A 997 -11.68 11.78 -22.18
CA THR A 997 -12.80 11.89 -21.25
C THR A 997 -14.09 12.10 -22.05
N LEU A 998 -15.07 11.22 -21.82
CA LEU A 998 -16.42 11.25 -22.34
C LEU A 998 -17.35 11.74 -21.22
N THR A 999 -18.07 12.84 -21.43
CA THR A 999 -18.94 13.46 -20.42
C THR A 999 -20.36 13.58 -20.98
N TYR A 1000 -21.34 12.96 -20.34
CA TYR A 1000 -22.70 12.82 -20.82
C TYR A 1000 -23.71 13.43 -19.84
N ASP A 1001 -24.51 14.36 -20.34
CA ASP A 1001 -25.64 14.94 -19.61
C ASP A 1001 -26.91 14.13 -19.93
N PRO A 1002 -27.52 13.44 -18.96
CA PRO A 1002 -28.72 12.63 -19.16
C PRO A 1002 -30.00 13.46 -19.35
N GLU A 1003 -30.04 14.75 -18.97
CA GLU A 1003 -31.18 15.63 -19.20
C GLU A 1003 -31.21 16.16 -20.64
N THR A 1004 -30.05 16.55 -21.18
CA THR A 1004 -29.94 17.07 -22.55
C THR A 1004 -29.58 15.99 -23.58
N HIS A 1005 -29.14 14.82 -23.10
CA HIS A 1005 -28.59 13.71 -23.87
C HIS A 1005 -27.32 14.07 -24.68
N VAL A 1006 -26.67 15.19 -24.37
CA VAL A 1006 -25.48 15.64 -25.10
C VAL A 1006 -24.24 14.95 -24.53
N LEU A 1007 -23.40 14.42 -25.42
CA LEU A 1007 -22.08 13.89 -25.08
C LEU A 1007 -21.01 14.92 -25.49
N THR A 1008 -20.14 15.26 -24.55
CA THR A 1008 -18.93 16.05 -24.76
C THR A 1008 -17.71 15.15 -24.70
N ILE A 1009 -16.74 15.36 -25.58
CA ILE A 1009 -15.53 14.54 -25.67
C ILE A 1009 -14.32 15.46 -25.64
N THR A 1010 -13.39 15.16 -24.74
CA THR A 1010 -12.09 15.84 -24.68
C THR A 1010 -10.97 14.81 -24.72
N SER A 1011 -9.94 15.05 -25.52
CA SER A 1011 -8.74 14.21 -25.61
C SER A 1011 -7.52 15.13 -25.54
N ARG A 1012 -6.59 14.90 -24.59
CA ARG A 1012 -5.44 15.78 -24.35
C ARG A 1012 -4.12 15.02 -24.25
#